data_AF-A0A820QZU1-F1
#
_entry.id   AF-A0A820QZU1-F1
#
_cell.length_a   1.000
_cell.length_b   1.000
_cell.length_c   1.000
_cell.angle_alpha   90.00
_cell.angle_beta   90.00
_cell.angle_gamma   90.00
#
_symmetry.space_group_name_H-M   'P 1'
#
loop_
_entity.id
_entity.type
_entity.pdbx_description
1 polymer ?
#
loop_
_entity_poly.entity_id
_entity_poly.type
_entity_poly.pdbx_seq_one_letter_code
_entity_poly.pdbx_strand_id
1 'polypeptide(L)'
;MSVEAGQHRIIGSIDDVGNIYSSLTITSEAFVSVIVPLTCSIYGGAILTIIGHGFSSNISQIQITIGSNVCPVVQAMDSQVQCIIPSRGNSSDAATILIVSHQVSFPSSFTLSYNETITPNITSVSPTFGNRSQVLVITGDNFVGNGQTSVTVGNTACIVSNYSIGSIACTVGLNLSAGHHVVTVHVDEIGNSNSDVFYTHDLFVTSATPSEGGYGGGLPVTILGYGFNGTDVTVNICNQSCSSVQIVSNVQLICVKPKVSMVEVNSSCNLTVTVNGISKNTLFTYKANLTAIVTSVSPTRGGTGGGTRITINGNNFPASANAVTVTIAESSCSLQTVTTTSITCETGSYQYSSVRAQVKVFVNGNGYAISSVDFQYIDLWSSPWTWGGNEPPEAGTLVIIENYVTIYLDIETPILKVLVIDNSTLIFDDSQDVALNVEYIVIVNGGHLQVGTESNPFQHRGIITMYGHLRSIELPIFGAKVLALREGTVDMHGMPTVRTWTQLGATAGNGSTTITLLQPIDWNVDSQIVIATTGDRFSQKESEIRRIVNISSDGLTLILDTPLMYTHLGVTQTLNSTNIEVRGEVGLLSHNVVFQGSITETWNEIIEECPAGFNPVAGITHYGYWYRLSNKTEGLSVLTNPNYCPNRHPFGRFYNNSVHSTGRFGVWIYPEYAPTISGDCNDTQPSQAILEGLVSWKNNKGIELVMTRTTQIKNAVVFDNADIGIAYITAVGHQETNPQYLRATFYDTDNGSSVIDSIIIGDAGISSTPIIPSTAGLVGWLTKFSNMSFINVSIRGKFRWEYDALYHDEDGTLGGQSDSIIMAPDGITNSSSTCTQVPNFENAIQCPLSEGSWLRFSLRDLRGWNQVQNPSTANTSIDIEISFRVYVCPCYNCGCPTTTTTTATTATTTTETTATTTSATTTTATTATTTTETTATTTTETTATTTTATTTTSTVYLPPIQPVDELPSNPQLVRVHL
;
A
#
# COMPACT_ATOMS: atom_id res chain seq x y z
N MET A 1 -15.03 -4.72 72.49
CA MET A 1 -15.37 -4.40 71.09
C MET A 1 -15.82 -2.96 71.08
N SER A 2 -14.92 -2.05 70.72
CA SER A 2 -15.31 -0.70 70.33
C SER A 2 -15.88 -0.76 68.91
N VAL A 3 -16.68 0.24 68.54
CA VAL A 3 -17.23 0.40 67.18
C VAL A 3 -16.86 1.80 66.73
N GLU A 4 -16.34 1.93 65.51
CA GLU A 4 -15.91 3.20 64.93
C GLU A 4 -16.98 4.30 65.07
N ALA A 5 -16.60 5.57 65.19
CA ALA A 5 -17.58 6.65 65.37
C ALA A 5 -18.45 6.84 64.12
N GLY A 6 -19.73 7.18 64.30
CA GLY A 6 -20.69 7.40 63.21
C GLY A 6 -21.93 6.52 63.29
N GLN A 7 -22.75 6.53 62.23
CA GLN A 7 -23.98 5.72 62.15
C GLN A 7 -23.71 4.35 61.53
N HIS A 8 -23.90 3.30 62.33
CA HIS A 8 -23.73 1.90 61.91
C HIS A 8 -25.07 1.23 61.73
N ARG A 9 -25.24 0.52 60.62
CA ARG A 9 -26.47 -0.20 60.29
C ARG A 9 -26.51 -1.53 61.04
N ILE A 10 -27.55 -1.75 61.85
CA ILE A 10 -27.71 -3.01 62.59
C ILE A 10 -28.13 -4.10 61.61
N ILE A 11 -27.27 -5.10 61.41
CA ILE A 11 -27.57 -6.32 60.64
C ILE A 11 -27.70 -7.47 61.64
N GLY A 12 -28.87 -8.10 61.69
CA GLY A 12 -29.06 -9.38 62.39
C GLY A 12 -28.83 -10.53 61.40
N SER A 13 -28.02 -11.51 61.77
CA SER A 13 -27.93 -12.79 61.05
C SER A 13 -28.80 -13.83 61.74
N ILE A 14 -29.40 -14.72 60.96
CA ILE A 14 -29.98 -15.99 61.42
C ILE A 14 -29.15 -17.10 60.79
N ASP A 15 -28.58 -17.98 61.61
CA ASP A 15 -27.77 -19.11 61.13
C ASP A 15 -28.59 -19.98 60.15
N ASP A 16 -27.92 -20.47 59.10
CA ASP A 16 -28.48 -21.20 57.95
C ASP A 16 -29.58 -20.47 57.14
N VAL A 17 -29.93 -19.22 57.46
CA VAL A 17 -30.97 -18.42 56.76
C VAL A 17 -30.44 -17.09 56.19
N GLY A 18 -29.46 -16.46 56.85
CA GLY A 18 -28.77 -15.27 56.36
C GLY A 18 -29.19 -13.94 57.03
N ASN A 19 -28.81 -12.82 56.40
CA ASN A 19 -28.90 -11.48 56.97
C ASN A 19 -30.28 -10.83 56.82
N ILE A 20 -30.84 -10.36 57.93
CA ILE A 20 -32.10 -9.61 58.02
C ILE A 20 -31.90 -8.18 57.51
N TYR A 21 -32.70 -7.74 56.55
CA TYR A 21 -32.68 -6.36 56.03
C TYR A 21 -33.38 -5.39 57.01
N SER A 22 -32.61 -4.84 57.94
CA SER A 22 -33.05 -3.83 58.91
C SER A 22 -32.72 -2.41 58.43
N SER A 23 -33.58 -1.43 58.70
CA SER A 23 -33.32 0.00 58.49
C SER A 23 -32.80 0.73 59.74
N LEU A 24 -32.65 0.02 60.87
CA LEU A 24 -32.16 0.62 62.12
C LEU A 24 -30.66 0.93 62.02
N THR A 25 -30.30 2.16 62.37
CA THR A 25 -28.91 2.56 62.65
C THR A 25 -28.72 2.82 64.14
N ILE A 26 -27.51 2.56 64.63
CA ILE A 26 -27.02 2.98 65.95
C ILE A 26 -25.88 3.97 65.73
N THR A 27 -25.88 5.09 66.47
CA THR A 27 -24.76 6.03 66.46
C THR A 27 -23.73 5.59 67.50
N SER A 28 -22.49 5.36 67.09
CA SER A 28 -21.34 5.27 67.99
C SER A 28 -20.76 6.67 68.19
N GLU A 29 -20.63 7.12 69.44
CA GLU A 29 -20.11 8.45 69.77
C GLU A 29 -18.59 8.47 69.84
N ALA A 30 -17.99 9.52 69.27
CA ALA A 30 -16.53 9.72 69.26
C ALA A 30 -16.05 10.25 70.61
N PHE A 31 -15.21 9.49 71.33
CA PHE A 31 -14.73 9.88 72.66
C PHE A 31 -13.24 9.62 72.86
N VAL A 32 -12.53 10.57 73.46
CA VAL A 32 -11.13 10.42 73.91
C VAL A 32 -11.10 10.43 75.43
N SER A 33 -10.52 9.39 76.03
CA SER A 33 -10.37 9.27 77.48
C SER A 33 -9.02 9.81 77.98
N VAL A 34 -7.94 9.60 77.22
CA VAL A 34 -6.56 9.93 77.62
C VAL A 34 -5.75 10.36 76.40
N ILE A 35 -4.90 11.39 76.57
CA ILE A 35 -3.81 11.74 75.65
C ILE A 35 -2.52 11.86 76.46
N VAL A 36 -1.46 11.17 76.03
CA VAL A 36 -0.11 11.20 76.62
C VAL A 36 0.93 11.15 75.49
N PRO A 37 2.01 11.95 75.52
CA PRO A 37 2.33 13.00 76.50
C PRO A 37 1.47 14.27 76.31
N LEU A 38 1.47 15.15 77.31
CA LEU A 38 0.89 16.51 77.23
C LEU A 38 1.95 17.61 77.10
N THR A 39 3.23 17.25 77.17
CA THR A 39 4.40 18.13 76.98
C THR A 39 5.44 17.45 76.10
N CYS A 40 6.01 18.15 75.12
CA CYS A 40 6.99 17.56 74.18
C CYS A 40 8.10 18.54 73.78
N SER A 41 9.12 18.02 73.09
CA SER A 41 10.17 18.78 72.40
C SER A 41 9.58 19.76 71.37
N ILE A 42 10.18 20.94 71.22
CA ILE A 42 9.85 21.90 70.15
C ILE A 42 10.09 21.31 68.74
N TYR A 43 11.01 20.34 68.63
CA TYR A 43 11.30 19.60 67.40
C TYR A 43 10.37 18.38 67.16
N GLY A 44 9.41 18.12 68.06
CA GLY A 44 8.48 17.01 67.95
C GLY A 44 9.15 15.63 68.05
N GLY A 45 8.62 14.63 67.35
CA GLY A 45 9.18 13.28 67.26
C GLY A 45 8.65 12.26 68.27
N ALA A 46 8.23 12.69 69.47
CA ALA A 46 7.61 11.79 70.45
C ALA A 46 6.28 11.21 69.93
N ILE A 47 5.94 10.01 70.43
CA ILE A 47 4.69 9.32 70.07
C ILE A 47 3.54 9.84 70.94
N LEU A 48 2.60 10.55 70.33
CA LEU A 48 1.32 10.88 70.95
C LEU A 48 0.44 9.64 70.95
N THR A 49 0.18 9.10 72.15
CA THR A 49 -0.78 8.01 72.36
C THR A 49 -2.12 8.60 72.79
N ILE A 50 -3.16 8.29 72.02
CA ILE A 50 -4.54 8.71 72.23
C ILE A 50 -5.36 7.45 72.52
N ILE A 51 -6.04 7.41 73.66
CA ILE A 51 -6.88 6.29 74.10
C ILE A 51 -8.32 6.77 74.21
N GLY A 52 -9.28 5.94 73.80
CA GLY A 52 -10.69 6.33 73.69
C GLY A 52 -11.54 5.26 73.01
N HIS A 53 -12.64 5.67 72.36
CA HIS A 53 -13.53 4.81 71.58
C HIS A 53 -14.03 5.54 70.33
N GLY A 54 -14.35 4.78 69.28
CA GLY A 54 -14.78 5.32 67.99
C GLY A 54 -13.67 5.54 66.95
N PHE A 55 -12.43 5.09 67.20
CA PHE A 55 -11.38 5.12 66.18
C PHE A 55 -11.57 4.00 65.15
N SER A 56 -11.11 4.24 63.92
CA SER A 56 -10.95 3.18 62.93
C SER A 56 -9.69 2.37 63.18
N SER A 57 -9.70 1.09 62.84
CA SER A 57 -8.46 0.29 62.77
C SER A 57 -7.62 0.58 61.52
N ASN A 58 -8.14 1.35 60.56
CA ASN A 58 -7.41 1.73 59.36
C ASN A 58 -6.78 3.12 59.49
N ILE A 59 -5.45 3.15 59.44
CA ILE A 59 -4.63 4.37 59.47
C ILE A 59 -5.05 5.39 58.40
N SER A 60 -5.47 4.96 57.20
CA SER A 60 -5.87 5.87 56.12
C SER A 60 -7.21 6.58 56.34
N GLN A 61 -7.94 6.23 57.41
CA GLN A 61 -9.24 6.80 57.77
C GLN A 61 -9.17 7.70 59.01
N ILE A 62 -7.99 7.87 59.61
CA ILE A 62 -7.73 8.76 60.75
C ILE A 62 -6.86 9.94 60.30
N GLN A 63 -7.27 11.14 60.66
CA GLN A 63 -6.48 12.37 60.52
C GLN A 63 -6.36 13.05 61.89
N ILE A 64 -5.13 13.24 62.36
CA ILE A 64 -4.82 14.01 63.57
C ILE A 64 -4.01 15.25 63.15
N THR A 65 -4.37 16.42 63.67
CA THR A 65 -3.56 17.64 63.53
C THR A 65 -3.32 18.31 64.88
N ILE A 66 -2.18 18.98 64.99
CA ILE A 66 -1.68 19.62 66.23
C ILE A 66 -1.46 21.10 65.92
N GLY A 67 -2.55 21.87 66.06
CA GLY A 67 -2.78 23.09 65.31
C GLY A 67 -2.86 22.80 63.79
N SER A 68 -2.04 23.50 63.01
CA SER A 68 -1.95 23.38 61.55
C SER A 68 -1.24 22.12 61.04
N ASN A 69 -0.41 21.48 61.88
CA ASN A 69 0.52 20.46 61.43
C ASN A 69 -0.09 19.05 61.59
N VAL A 70 -0.01 18.21 60.56
CA VAL A 70 -0.48 16.82 60.62
C VAL A 70 0.43 16.00 61.54
N CYS A 71 -0.17 15.16 62.39
CA CYS A 71 0.53 14.18 63.22
C CYS A 71 0.46 12.81 62.50
N PRO A 72 1.54 12.30 61.88
CA PRO A 72 1.49 11.07 61.10
C PRO A 72 1.17 9.86 61.98
N VAL A 73 0.04 9.21 61.71
CA VAL A 73 -0.44 8.03 62.45
C VAL A 73 0.44 6.83 62.11
N VAL A 74 0.97 6.18 63.15
CA VAL A 74 1.85 5.00 63.05
C VAL A 74 1.18 3.70 63.50
N GLN A 75 0.14 3.80 64.34
CA GLN A 75 -0.66 2.66 64.78
C GLN A 75 -2.10 3.09 65.03
N ALA A 76 -3.07 2.24 64.66
CA ALA A 76 -4.49 2.45 64.88
C ALA A 76 -5.17 1.16 65.34
N MET A 77 -6.04 1.28 66.34
CA MET A 77 -6.88 0.23 66.92
C MET A 77 -8.23 0.83 67.29
N ASP A 78 -9.25 -0.02 67.51
CA ASP A 78 -10.63 0.37 67.85
C ASP A 78 -10.76 1.29 69.10
N SER A 79 -9.73 1.31 69.94
CA SER A 79 -9.66 1.99 71.24
C SER A 79 -8.36 2.78 71.49
N GLN A 80 -7.41 2.75 70.55
CA GLN A 80 -6.10 3.42 70.70
C GLN A 80 -5.55 3.86 69.34
N VAL A 81 -5.00 5.07 69.27
CA VAL A 81 -4.25 5.57 68.10
C VAL A 81 -2.91 6.15 68.57
N GLN A 82 -1.86 5.92 67.79
CA GLN A 82 -0.55 6.53 68.00
C GLN A 82 -0.12 7.34 66.77
N CYS A 83 0.37 8.56 66.98
CA CYS A 83 0.94 9.40 65.92
C CYS A 83 2.23 10.10 66.36
N ILE A 84 3.12 10.38 65.40
CA ILE A 84 4.37 11.12 65.65
C ILE A 84 4.07 12.61 65.77
N ILE A 85 4.38 13.22 66.91
CA ILE A 85 4.19 14.66 67.13
C ILE A 85 5.03 15.44 66.09
N PRO A 86 4.43 16.33 65.28
CA PRO A 86 5.17 17.10 64.30
C PRO A 86 5.96 18.22 64.99
N SER A 87 7.13 18.55 64.42
CA SER A 87 7.93 19.71 64.82
C SER A 87 7.14 21.02 64.71
N ARG A 88 7.47 21.98 65.58
CA ARG A 88 7.06 23.39 65.49
C ARG A 88 8.25 24.34 65.28
N GLY A 89 9.46 23.83 65.09
CA GLY A 89 10.66 24.64 65.03
C GLY A 89 10.88 25.36 66.36
N ASN A 90 10.84 26.70 66.35
CA ASN A 90 11.21 27.53 67.51
C ASN A 90 9.99 28.08 68.28
N SER A 91 8.80 27.48 68.14
CA SER A 91 7.59 27.85 68.92
C SER A 91 7.39 26.90 70.09
N SER A 92 7.30 27.47 71.29
CA SER A 92 6.92 26.81 72.54
C SER A 92 5.44 27.02 72.90
N ASP A 93 4.61 27.38 71.92
CA ASP A 93 3.18 27.64 72.12
C ASP A 93 2.37 26.34 72.20
N ALA A 94 1.41 26.31 73.10
CA ALA A 94 0.45 25.22 73.21
C ALA A 94 -0.38 25.06 71.91
N ALA A 95 -0.65 23.81 71.54
CA ALA A 95 -1.31 23.43 70.30
C ALA A 95 -2.62 22.68 70.58
N THR A 96 -3.73 23.10 69.99
CA THR A 96 -4.98 22.33 70.01
C THR A 96 -4.84 21.05 69.20
N ILE A 97 -5.31 19.93 69.76
CA ILE A 97 -5.32 18.64 69.07
C ILE A 97 -6.70 18.45 68.42
N LEU A 98 -6.71 18.27 67.10
CA LEU A 98 -7.91 17.92 66.33
C LEU A 98 -7.78 16.48 65.84
N ILE A 99 -8.84 15.70 65.99
CA ILE A 99 -8.88 14.28 65.66
C ILE A 99 -10.14 14.03 64.83
N VAL A 100 -9.96 13.42 63.66
CA VAL A 100 -11.05 12.97 62.78
C VAL A 100 -10.82 11.48 62.50
N SER A 101 -11.85 10.66 62.67
CA SER A 101 -11.85 9.26 62.22
C SER A 101 -13.10 9.02 61.38
N HIS A 102 -12.95 8.42 60.20
CA HIS A 102 -14.05 8.12 59.29
C HIS A 102 -14.97 9.34 58.99
N GLN A 103 -14.36 10.52 58.82
CA GLN A 103 -15.01 11.83 58.65
C GLN A 103 -15.77 12.37 59.89
N VAL A 104 -15.78 11.65 61.01
CA VAL A 104 -16.33 12.12 62.30
C VAL A 104 -15.24 12.83 63.10
N SER A 105 -15.47 14.11 63.42
CA SER A 105 -14.61 14.89 64.32
C SER A 105 -14.89 14.55 65.78
N PHE A 106 -13.84 14.25 66.55
CA PHE A 106 -13.93 14.07 68.00
C PHE A 106 -14.06 15.44 68.69
N PRO A 107 -14.78 15.54 69.83
CA PRO A 107 -14.90 16.78 70.59
C PRO A 107 -13.53 17.20 71.15
N SER A 108 -12.97 18.30 70.62
CA SER A 108 -11.61 18.76 70.94
C SER A 108 -11.57 19.61 72.22
N SER A 109 -11.05 19.02 73.31
CA SER A 109 -10.79 19.71 74.58
C SER A 109 -9.31 19.65 75.03
N PHE A 110 -8.42 19.09 74.19
CA PHE A 110 -7.04 18.79 74.55
C PHE A 110 -6.04 19.72 73.87
N THR A 111 -4.97 20.07 74.60
CA THR A 111 -3.81 20.80 74.08
C THR A 111 -2.50 20.07 74.40
N LEU A 112 -1.54 20.15 73.48
CA LEU A 112 -0.17 19.69 73.65
C LEU A 112 0.75 20.91 73.85
N SER A 113 1.60 20.90 74.88
CA SER A 113 2.55 21.98 75.15
C SER A 113 3.94 21.65 74.59
N TYR A 114 4.43 22.46 73.66
CA TYR A 114 5.79 22.36 73.14
C TYR A 114 6.72 23.12 74.10
N ASN A 115 7.72 22.47 74.70
CA ASN A 115 8.51 23.04 75.79
C ASN A 115 10.02 22.98 75.51
N GLU A 116 10.60 24.14 75.25
CA GLU A 116 12.04 24.35 75.02
C GLU A 116 12.89 23.91 76.22
N THR A 117 12.45 24.16 77.46
CA THR A 117 13.25 23.89 78.68
C THR A 117 13.48 22.41 78.97
N ILE A 118 12.68 21.52 78.34
CA ILE A 118 12.86 20.06 78.41
C ILE A 118 13.25 19.45 77.05
N THR A 119 13.41 20.28 76.01
CA THR A 119 13.82 19.80 74.69
C THR A 119 15.28 19.33 74.73
N PRO A 120 15.61 18.11 74.26
CA PRO A 120 16.98 17.66 74.09
C PRO A 120 17.72 18.60 73.12
N ASN A 121 18.93 19.03 73.48
CA ASN A 121 19.71 19.94 72.64
C ASN A 121 21.13 19.38 72.46
N ILE A 122 21.62 19.32 71.22
CA ILE A 122 22.99 18.91 70.89
C ILE A 122 23.77 20.17 70.55
N THR A 123 24.84 20.45 71.30
CA THR A 123 25.76 21.57 71.05
C THR A 123 26.97 21.16 70.22
N SER A 124 27.38 19.89 70.26
CA SER A 124 28.47 19.35 69.42
C SER A 124 28.50 17.83 69.36
N VAL A 125 29.21 17.28 68.37
CA VAL A 125 29.59 15.87 68.27
C VAL A 125 31.09 15.75 68.03
N SER A 126 31.75 14.78 68.66
CA SER A 126 33.19 14.54 68.51
C SER A 126 33.51 13.04 68.40
N PRO A 127 34.29 12.60 67.39
CA PRO A 127 34.75 13.39 66.25
C PRO A 127 33.60 13.76 65.29
N THR A 128 33.76 14.82 64.51
CA THR A 128 32.81 15.25 63.48
C THR A 128 32.90 14.44 62.17
N PHE A 129 33.91 13.60 62.04
CA PHE A 129 34.13 12.70 60.92
C PHE A 129 34.71 11.36 61.38
N GLY A 130 34.53 10.30 60.60
CA GLY A 130 35.13 8.99 60.90
C GLY A 130 34.67 7.87 59.98
N ASN A 131 35.14 6.66 60.29
CA ASN A 131 34.89 5.46 59.48
C ASN A 131 34.10 4.38 60.25
N ARG A 132 34.64 3.17 60.37
CA ARG A 132 33.93 1.96 60.81
C ARG A 132 33.84 1.88 62.35
N SER A 133 32.63 1.75 62.89
CA SER A 133 32.37 1.60 64.33
C SER A 133 33.00 2.70 65.20
N GLN A 134 32.99 3.93 64.68
CA GLN A 134 33.44 5.10 65.44
C GLN A 134 32.58 5.28 66.70
N VAL A 135 33.23 5.53 67.85
CA VAL A 135 32.56 6.02 69.06
C VAL A 135 32.43 7.54 68.93
N LEU A 136 31.21 8.05 69.05
CA LEU A 136 30.90 9.47 69.12
C LEU A 136 30.64 9.88 70.55
N VAL A 137 31.18 11.04 70.93
CA VAL A 137 30.79 11.79 72.12
C VAL A 137 29.93 12.95 71.66
N ILE A 138 28.64 12.87 71.97
CA ILE A 138 27.65 13.91 71.74
C ILE A 138 27.61 14.76 73.02
N THR A 139 27.66 16.08 72.88
CA THR A 139 27.59 17.04 73.99
C THR A 139 26.39 17.95 73.80
N GLY A 140 25.74 18.36 74.88
CA GLY A 140 24.45 19.01 74.81
C GLY A 140 23.80 19.23 76.17
N ASP A 141 22.46 19.27 76.18
CA ASP A 141 21.62 19.52 77.35
C ASP A 141 20.33 18.67 77.28
N ASN A 142 19.64 18.51 78.41
CA ASN A 142 18.35 17.83 78.55
C ASN A 142 18.32 16.35 78.10
N PHE A 143 19.44 15.65 78.17
CA PHE A 143 19.49 14.21 77.92
C PHE A 143 19.00 13.42 79.15
N VAL A 144 18.12 12.43 78.97
CA VAL A 144 17.46 11.68 80.08
C VAL A 144 18.06 10.28 80.24
N GLY A 145 18.16 9.80 81.48
CA GLY A 145 18.76 8.50 81.81
C GLY A 145 17.81 7.30 81.71
N ASN A 146 18.32 6.11 82.09
CA ASN A 146 17.57 4.85 82.19
C ASN A 146 16.93 4.34 80.88
N GLY A 147 17.66 4.40 79.76
CA GLY A 147 17.27 3.72 78.52
C GLY A 147 16.17 4.40 77.70
N GLN A 148 15.57 5.48 78.25
CA GLN A 148 14.62 6.34 77.56
C GLN A 148 15.25 7.26 76.50
N THR A 149 16.56 7.13 76.24
CA THR A 149 17.28 7.94 75.25
C THR A 149 17.90 7.03 74.19
N SER A 150 17.53 7.26 72.93
CA SER A 150 18.14 6.63 71.76
C SER A 150 18.83 7.68 70.88
N VAL A 151 19.76 7.23 70.03
CA VAL A 151 20.54 8.10 69.14
C VAL A 151 20.56 7.52 67.75
N THR A 152 20.35 8.37 66.74
CA THR A 152 20.53 8.02 65.32
C THR A 152 21.55 8.95 64.66
N VAL A 153 22.30 8.39 63.71
CA VAL A 153 23.15 9.13 62.79
C VAL A 153 22.61 8.86 61.39
N GLY A 154 21.93 9.85 60.83
CA GLY A 154 21.03 9.66 59.70
C GLY A 154 20.02 8.56 60.01
N ASN A 155 19.93 7.55 59.13
CA ASN A 155 19.03 6.40 59.28
C ASN A 155 19.64 5.23 60.08
N THR A 156 20.83 5.38 60.67
CA THR A 156 21.53 4.30 61.40
C THR A 156 21.52 4.54 62.90
N ALA A 157 21.10 3.55 63.68
CA ALA A 157 21.17 3.61 65.14
C ALA A 157 22.62 3.71 65.64
N CYS A 158 22.86 4.58 66.62
CA CYS A 158 24.13 4.69 67.34
C CYS A 158 23.95 4.04 68.72
N ILE A 159 24.66 2.94 68.96
CA ILE A 159 24.48 2.12 70.17
C ILE A 159 25.07 2.86 71.37
N VAL A 160 24.21 3.43 72.22
CA VAL A 160 24.61 4.17 73.43
C VAL A 160 25.38 3.26 74.38
N SER A 161 26.57 3.71 74.80
CA SER A 161 27.46 3.01 75.72
C SER A 161 27.64 3.74 77.05
N ASN A 162 27.39 5.04 77.10
CA ASN A 162 27.37 5.85 78.34
C ASN A 162 26.47 7.07 78.16
N TYR A 163 25.89 7.60 79.24
CA TYR A 163 25.05 8.81 79.20
C TYR A 163 25.20 9.68 80.46
N SER A 164 24.86 10.94 80.30
CA SER A 164 24.74 11.97 81.34
C SER A 164 23.87 13.10 80.81
N ILE A 165 23.37 13.99 81.68
CA ILE A 165 22.40 15.04 81.30
C ILE A 165 22.87 16.02 80.20
N GLY A 166 24.18 16.09 79.95
CA GLY A 166 24.76 16.92 78.89
C GLY A 166 25.82 16.21 78.02
N SER A 167 25.96 14.88 78.12
CA SER A 167 26.79 14.13 77.18
C SER A 167 26.39 12.66 77.06
N ILE A 168 26.36 12.16 75.82
CA ILE A 168 26.08 10.77 75.46
C ILE A 168 27.28 10.22 74.68
N ALA A 169 27.75 9.03 75.03
CA ALA A 169 28.69 8.27 74.21
C ALA A 169 27.95 7.14 73.49
N CYS A 170 28.13 7.00 72.17
CA CYS A 170 27.49 5.95 71.38
C CYS A 170 28.41 5.43 70.26
N THR A 171 28.18 4.19 69.79
CA THR A 171 28.95 3.58 68.70
C THR A 171 28.12 3.53 67.42
N VAL A 172 28.61 4.12 66.34
CA VAL A 172 27.89 4.19 65.05
C VAL A 172 27.76 2.78 64.43
N GLY A 173 26.54 2.43 63.99
CA GLY A 173 26.25 1.16 63.34
C GLY A 173 27.00 0.95 62.02
N LEU A 174 27.35 -0.31 61.72
CA LEU A 174 28.18 -0.72 60.58
C LEU A 174 27.58 -0.49 59.18
N ASN A 175 26.29 -0.13 59.10
CA ASN A 175 25.54 0.00 57.84
C ASN A 175 25.36 1.45 57.37
N LEU A 176 25.95 2.42 58.09
CA LEU A 176 25.96 3.82 57.67
C LEU A 176 26.72 3.96 56.33
N SER A 177 26.15 4.73 55.41
CA SER A 177 26.76 5.06 54.12
C SER A 177 27.70 6.24 54.24
N ALA A 178 28.60 6.42 53.28
CA ALA A 178 29.40 7.64 53.21
C ALA A 178 28.49 8.86 52.96
N GLY A 179 28.85 10.01 53.54
CA GLY A 179 28.08 11.24 53.43
C GLY A 179 28.04 12.06 54.72
N HIS A 180 27.37 13.21 54.67
CA HIS A 180 27.05 14.03 55.85
C HIS A 180 25.69 13.62 56.40
N HIS A 181 25.64 13.23 57.68
CA HIS A 181 24.46 12.72 58.35
C HIS A 181 24.10 13.60 59.55
N VAL A 182 22.83 13.95 59.71
CA VAL A 182 22.33 14.60 60.93
C VAL A 182 22.51 13.64 62.10
N VAL A 183 22.97 14.15 63.24
CA VAL A 183 22.98 13.42 64.52
C VAL A 183 21.73 13.83 65.29
N THR A 184 20.89 12.87 65.66
CA THR A 184 19.65 13.12 66.40
C THR A 184 19.68 12.33 67.71
N VAL A 185 19.39 13.01 68.82
CA VAL A 185 19.05 12.38 70.10
C VAL A 185 17.53 12.35 70.22
N HIS A 186 16.95 11.19 70.51
CA HIS A 186 15.53 11.04 70.82
C HIS A 186 15.37 10.63 72.28
N VAL A 187 14.51 11.34 73.01
CA VAL A 187 14.11 11.02 74.38
C VAL A 187 12.64 10.60 74.38
N ASP A 188 12.35 9.41 74.88
CA ASP A 188 10.99 8.85 74.97
C ASP A 188 10.05 9.82 75.72
N GLU A 189 8.79 9.88 75.29
CA GLU A 189 7.76 10.82 75.78
C GLU A 189 8.06 12.33 75.58
N ILE A 190 9.30 12.72 75.26
CA ILE A 190 9.70 14.12 75.02
C ILE A 190 9.86 14.39 73.53
N GLY A 191 10.74 13.68 72.84
CA GLY A 191 10.95 13.74 71.40
C GLY A 191 12.40 13.95 70.97
N ASN A 192 12.56 14.49 69.76
CA ASN A 192 13.83 14.68 69.08
C ASN A 192 14.58 15.92 69.58
N SER A 193 15.89 15.93 69.33
CA SER A 193 16.76 17.09 69.40
C SER A 193 16.62 18.03 68.19
N ASN A 194 17.38 19.14 68.24
CA ASN A 194 17.78 19.92 67.07
C ASN A 194 18.47 19.06 66.00
N SER A 195 18.52 19.59 64.77
CA SER A 195 18.90 18.85 63.55
C SER A 195 20.01 19.54 62.73
N ASP A 196 20.78 20.44 63.35
CA ASP A 196 21.85 21.24 62.74
C ASP A 196 23.27 20.73 63.09
N VAL A 197 23.38 19.66 63.88
CA VAL A 197 24.64 18.97 64.20
C VAL A 197 24.81 17.75 63.30
N PHE A 198 25.97 17.65 62.64
CA PHE A 198 26.27 16.64 61.62
C PHE A 198 27.51 15.82 61.94
N TYR A 199 27.48 14.55 61.53
CA TYR A 199 28.63 13.65 61.48
C TYR A 199 28.91 13.21 60.03
N THR A 200 30.17 13.21 59.62
CA THR A 200 30.59 12.82 58.28
C THR A 200 31.15 11.40 58.28
N HIS A 201 30.50 10.47 57.57
CA HIS A 201 31.03 9.13 57.38
C HIS A 201 31.89 9.09 56.11
N ASP A 202 33.16 8.69 56.23
CA ASP A 202 34.11 8.64 55.12
C ASP A 202 33.85 7.46 54.17
N LEU A 203 34.05 7.69 52.87
CA LEU A 203 34.10 6.63 51.87
C LEU A 203 35.49 5.98 51.86
N PHE A 204 35.55 4.64 52.02
CA PHE A 204 36.80 3.89 51.94
C PHE A 204 36.75 2.80 50.88
N VAL A 205 37.82 2.69 50.08
CA VAL A 205 38.04 1.62 49.10
C VAL A 205 39.32 0.88 49.49
N THR A 206 39.20 -0.39 49.80
CA THR A 206 40.30 -1.27 50.23
C THR A 206 40.98 -1.95 49.03
N SER A 207 40.21 -2.41 48.05
CA SER A 207 40.74 -3.02 46.83
C SER A 207 39.73 -2.99 45.68
N ALA A 208 40.24 -3.13 44.46
CA ALA A 208 39.48 -3.50 43.27
C ALA A 208 40.11 -4.77 42.69
N THR A 209 39.30 -5.74 42.28
CA THR A 209 39.78 -7.06 41.83
C THR A 209 38.90 -7.61 40.69
N PRO A 210 39.47 -7.91 39.51
CA PRO A 210 40.87 -7.66 39.12
C PRO A 210 41.19 -6.15 39.07
N SER A 211 42.45 -5.79 39.31
CA SER A 211 42.96 -4.41 39.21
C SER A 211 43.44 -4.04 37.79
N GLU A 212 43.22 -4.93 36.82
CA GLU A 212 43.65 -4.79 35.43
C GLU A 212 42.74 -5.57 34.46
N GLY A 213 42.85 -5.30 33.16
CA GLY A 213 42.13 -6.05 32.12
C GLY A 213 42.25 -5.43 30.73
N GLY A 214 41.57 -6.01 29.73
CA GLY A 214 41.59 -5.53 28.34
C GLY A 214 40.73 -4.29 28.08
N TYR A 215 40.93 -3.63 26.93
CA TYR A 215 40.25 -2.39 26.53
C TYR A 215 38.76 -2.56 26.12
N GLY A 216 38.33 -3.78 25.77
CA GLY A 216 36.98 -4.04 25.22
C GLY A 216 35.80 -3.97 26.21
N GLY A 217 36.04 -3.75 27.51
CA GLY A 217 34.98 -3.63 28.53
C GLY A 217 34.39 -4.95 29.01
N GLY A 218 33.24 -4.90 29.69
CA GLY A 218 32.45 -6.06 30.13
C GLY A 218 33.00 -6.87 31.31
N LEU A 219 34.23 -6.63 31.74
CA LEU A 219 34.86 -7.32 32.88
C LEU A 219 34.22 -6.87 34.21
N PRO A 220 33.60 -7.77 35.01
CA PRO A 220 33.17 -7.44 36.35
C PRO A 220 34.39 -7.23 37.27
N VAL A 221 34.44 -6.08 37.93
CA VAL A 221 35.44 -5.69 38.93
C VAL A 221 34.73 -5.64 40.28
N THR A 222 35.12 -6.54 41.19
CA THR A 222 34.67 -6.51 42.59
C THR A 222 35.47 -5.46 43.35
N ILE A 223 34.78 -4.56 44.05
CA ILE A 223 35.39 -3.48 44.82
C ILE A 223 35.01 -3.69 46.29
N LEU A 224 36.02 -3.78 47.15
CA LEU A 224 35.84 -3.96 48.60
C LEU A 224 36.15 -2.65 49.33
N GLY A 225 35.42 -2.36 50.40
CA GLY A 225 35.54 -1.08 51.12
C GLY A 225 34.51 -0.92 52.24
N TYR A 226 34.13 0.33 52.53
CA TYR A 226 33.11 0.70 53.52
C TYR A 226 32.38 1.98 53.11
N GLY A 227 31.10 2.09 53.47
CA GLY A 227 30.27 3.27 53.21
C GLY A 227 29.48 3.22 51.90
N PHE A 228 29.39 2.05 51.24
CA PHE A 228 28.76 1.88 49.93
C PHE A 228 27.21 1.86 49.92
N ASN A 229 26.54 1.86 51.07
CA ASN A 229 25.08 1.75 51.22
C ASN A 229 24.31 3.07 50.92
N GLY A 230 24.76 3.83 49.92
CA GLY A 230 24.22 5.14 49.57
C GLY A 230 23.03 5.10 48.60
N THR A 231 22.32 6.22 48.48
CA THR A 231 21.24 6.40 47.49
C THR A 231 21.75 6.90 46.15
N ASP A 232 22.88 7.61 46.14
CA ASP A 232 23.65 7.95 44.95
C ASP A 232 25.01 7.24 45.04
N VAL A 233 25.25 6.29 44.14
CA VAL A 233 26.48 5.49 44.07
C VAL A 233 26.91 5.38 42.62
N THR A 234 28.06 5.97 42.29
CA THR A 234 28.66 5.90 40.95
C THR A 234 30.08 5.35 41.02
N VAL A 235 30.50 4.66 39.96
CA VAL A 235 31.87 4.15 39.81
C VAL A 235 32.36 4.48 38.40
N ASN A 236 33.51 5.12 38.32
CA ASN A 236 34.15 5.53 37.07
C ASN A 236 35.55 4.91 36.99
N ILE A 237 35.96 4.41 35.82
CA ILE A 237 37.31 3.90 35.54
C ILE A 237 37.88 4.71 34.38
N CYS A 238 39.04 5.34 34.54
CA CYS A 238 39.63 6.24 33.54
C CYS A 238 38.66 7.37 33.11
N ASN A 239 37.92 7.95 34.07
CA ASN A 239 36.86 8.94 33.83
C ASN A 239 35.70 8.46 32.92
N GLN A 240 35.54 7.14 32.73
CA GLN A 240 34.40 6.53 32.05
C GLN A 240 33.52 5.78 33.06
N SER A 241 32.22 6.02 33.07
CA SER A 241 31.29 5.35 33.98
C SER A 241 31.23 3.84 33.74
N CYS A 242 31.16 3.04 34.79
CA CYS A 242 30.91 1.60 34.68
C CYS A 242 29.57 1.33 33.98
N SER A 243 29.52 0.32 33.11
CA SER A 243 28.32 -0.02 32.34
C SER A 243 27.16 -0.50 33.23
N SER A 244 27.48 -0.99 34.43
CA SER A 244 26.55 -1.15 35.54
C SER A 244 27.33 -1.11 36.86
N VAL A 245 26.64 -0.72 37.93
CA VAL A 245 27.15 -0.81 39.32
C VAL A 245 26.09 -1.54 40.15
N GLN A 246 26.49 -2.59 40.85
CA GLN A 246 25.65 -3.33 41.79
C GLN A 246 26.18 -3.17 43.21
N ILE A 247 25.30 -2.74 44.13
CA ILE A 247 25.60 -2.68 45.57
C ILE A 247 25.29 -4.05 46.16
N VAL A 248 26.32 -4.79 46.55
CA VAL A 248 26.17 -6.13 47.16
C VAL A 248 25.99 -6.01 48.67
N SER A 249 26.66 -5.04 49.29
CA SER A 249 26.53 -4.68 50.71
C SER A 249 27.20 -3.31 50.98
N ASN A 250 27.14 -2.81 52.22
CA ASN A 250 27.91 -1.61 52.61
C ASN A 250 29.44 -1.77 52.46
N VAL A 251 29.93 -2.99 52.18
CA VAL A 251 31.37 -3.32 52.07
C VAL A 251 31.80 -3.89 50.71
N GLN A 252 30.86 -4.12 49.79
CA GLN A 252 31.15 -4.67 48.46
C GLN A 252 30.28 -4.04 47.35
N LEU A 253 30.94 -3.56 46.30
CA LEU A 253 30.33 -3.22 45.00
C LEU A 253 30.82 -4.18 43.92
N ILE A 254 30.05 -4.32 42.84
CA ILE A 254 30.51 -4.88 41.56
C ILE A 254 30.29 -3.81 40.48
N CYS A 255 31.37 -3.38 39.82
CA CYS A 255 31.32 -2.52 38.63
C CYS A 255 31.55 -3.38 37.39
N VAL A 256 30.77 -3.21 36.33
CA VAL A 256 31.13 -3.73 35.00
C VAL A 256 31.99 -2.68 34.28
N LYS A 257 33.27 -3.01 34.08
CA LYS A 257 34.28 -2.15 33.44
C LYS A 257 33.82 -1.67 32.05
N PRO A 258 33.88 -0.37 31.73
CA PRO A 258 33.48 0.14 30.42
C PRO A 258 34.45 -0.28 29.31
N LYS A 259 33.98 -0.20 28.06
CA LYS A 259 34.83 -0.23 26.86
C LYS A 259 35.49 1.13 26.69
N VAL A 260 36.81 1.17 26.50
CA VAL A 260 37.54 2.43 26.27
C VAL A 260 38.49 2.29 25.07
N SER A 261 38.78 3.41 24.39
CA SER A 261 39.64 3.39 23.20
C SER A 261 41.06 2.94 23.53
N MET A 262 41.61 2.05 22.72
CA MET A 262 42.96 1.51 22.89
C MET A 262 44.02 2.48 22.36
N VAL A 263 44.37 3.48 23.18
CA VAL A 263 45.33 4.55 22.83
C VAL A 263 46.77 4.21 23.22
N GLU A 264 46.97 3.43 24.30
CA GLU A 264 48.30 3.12 24.86
C GLU A 264 48.49 1.61 25.09
N VAL A 265 49.74 1.14 25.13
CA VAL A 265 50.05 -0.30 25.34
C VAL A 265 49.65 -0.76 26.75
N ASN A 266 49.87 0.07 27.77
CA ASN A 266 49.29 -0.09 29.10
C ASN A 266 48.93 1.30 29.62
N SER A 267 47.69 1.53 30.02
CA SER A 267 47.24 2.81 30.58
C SER A 267 46.69 2.61 31.99
N SER A 268 47.27 3.31 32.97
CA SER A 268 46.90 3.19 34.38
C SER A 268 46.23 4.48 34.86
N CYS A 269 45.10 4.34 35.54
CA CYS A 269 44.22 5.46 35.86
C CYS A 269 43.47 5.25 37.17
N ASN A 270 42.78 6.30 37.62
CA ASN A 270 41.88 6.20 38.76
C ASN A 270 40.66 5.34 38.41
N LEU A 271 40.37 4.38 39.29
CA LEU A 271 39.01 3.92 39.57
C LEU A 271 38.48 4.79 40.71
N THR A 272 37.48 5.62 40.42
CA THR A 272 36.82 6.50 41.39
C THR A 272 35.48 5.89 41.76
N VAL A 273 35.28 5.60 43.04
CA VAL A 273 33.96 5.35 43.63
C VAL A 273 33.47 6.67 44.22
N THR A 274 32.22 7.05 43.96
CA THR A 274 31.57 8.19 44.58
C THR A 274 30.27 7.73 45.23
N VAL A 275 30.04 8.13 46.49
CA VAL A 275 28.83 7.84 47.25
C VAL A 275 28.33 9.12 47.90
N ASN A 276 27.09 9.50 47.62
CA ASN A 276 26.44 10.71 48.16
C ASN A 276 27.35 11.97 48.07
N GLY A 277 28.03 12.15 46.94
CA GLY A 277 28.99 13.24 46.70
C GLY A 277 30.42 13.05 47.24
N ILE A 278 30.68 12.11 48.15
CA ILE A 278 32.05 11.82 48.64
C ILE A 278 32.74 10.84 47.68
N SER A 279 33.93 11.19 47.19
CA SER A 279 34.67 10.39 46.21
C SER A 279 35.97 9.78 46.77
N LYS A 280 36.29 8.54 46.38
CA LYS A 280 37.53 7.84 46.74
C LYS A 280 38.13 7.12 45.54
N ASN A 281 39.45 7.27 45.37
CA ASN A 281 40.20 6.69 44.25
C ASN A 281 40.99 5.45 44.69
N THR A 282 41.06 4.46 43.80
CA THR A 282 42.10 3.43 43.73
C THR A 282 42.61 3.35 42.28
N LEU A 283 43.54 2.46 41.96
CA LEU A 283 44.10 2.32 40.61
C LEU A 283 43.49 1.14 39.85
N PHE A 284 43.32 1.32 38.53
CA PHE A 284 43.02 0.26 37.57
C PHE A 284 43.91 0.43 36.33
N THR A 285 44.36 -0.68 35.73
CA THR A 285 45.26 -0.65 34.56
C THR A 285 44.68 -1.40 33.36
N TYR A 286 44.41 -0.69 32.27
CA TYR A 286 44.11 -1.30 30.97
C TYR A 286 45.39 -1.81 30.31
N LYS A 287 45.37 -3.03 29.74
CA LYS A 287 46.53 -3.66 29.11
C LYS A 287 46.25 -4.20 27.71
N ALA A 288 47.15 -3.91 26.77
CA ALA A 288 47.06 -4.38 25.39
C ALA A 288 47.12 -5.92 25.26
N ASN A 289 48.01 -6.58 26.03
CA ASN A 289 48.16 -8.04 25.97
C ASN A 289 46.98 -8.81 26.62
N LEU A 290 46.14 -8.13 27.40
CA LEU A 290 44.85 -8.65 27.91
C LEU A 290 43.67 -8.28 26.99
N THR A 291 43.93 -7.65 25.85
CA THR A 291 42.90 -7.21 24.90
C THR A 291 42.86 -8.15 23.70
N ALA A 292 41.88 -9.05 23.71
CA ALA A 292 41.49 -9.82 22.53
C ALA A 292 40.92 -8.88 21.46
N ILE A 293 41.14 -9.20 20.18
CA ILE A 293 40.62 -8.45 19.03
C ILE A 293 40.07 -9.44 18.02
N VAL A 294 38.84 -9.23 17.54
CA VAL A 294 38.23 -9.98 16.42
C VAL A 294 38.50 -9.22 15.12
N THR A 295 39.01 -9.91 14.11
CA THR A 295 39.37 -9.30 12.80
C THR A 295 38.51 -9.78 11.65
N SER A 296 37.99 -11.01 11.67
CA SER A 296 37.00 -11.49 10.69
C SER A 296 36.20 -12.69 11.22
N VAL A 297 35.08 -12.99 10.56
CA VAL A 297 34.32 -14.24 10.71
C VAL A 297 34.06 -14.83 9.33
N SER A 298 34.08 -16.16 9.21
CA SER A 298 33.79 -16.87 7.97
C SER A 298 33.07 -18.20 8.24
N PRO A 299 31.92 -18.50 7.60
CA PRO A 299 31.13 -17.58 6.77
C PRO A 299 30.60 -16.38 7.57
N THR A 300 30.19 -15.33 6.85
CA THR A 300 29.59 -14.10 7.42
C THR A 300 28.10 -14.21 7.68
N ARG A 301 27.46 -15.32 7.29
CA ARG A 301 26.04 -15.62 7.46
C ARG A 301 25.78 -17.09 7.75
N GLY A 302 24.59 -17.41 8.24
CA GLY A 302 24.09 -18.77 8.45
C GLY A 302 22.63 -18.81 8.92
N GLY A 303 22.00 -19.98 8.86
CA GLY A 303 20.57 -20.13 9.13
C GLY A 303 20.15 -19.77 10.56
N THR A 304 18.91 -19.31 10.73
CA THR A 304 18.32 -18.95 12.03
C THR A 304 18.19 -20.16 12.96
N GLY A 305 18.05 -21.37 12.40
CA GLY A 305 18.10 -22.64 13.14
C GLY A 305 19.43 -22.93 13.86
N GLY A 306 20.51 -22.21 13.52
CA GLY A 306 21.84 -22.43 14.10
C GLY A 306 22.63 -23.50 13.36
N GLY A 307 23.55 -24.18 14.06
CA GLY A 307 24.39 -25.26 13.53
C GLY A 307 25.44 -24.83 12.49
N THR A 308 25.52 -23.54 12.15
CA THR A 308 26.48 -23.04 11.16
C THR A 308 27.88 -23.01 11.78
N ARG A 309 28.81 -23.82 11.25
CA ARG A 309 30.20 -23.82 11.71
C ARG A 309 30.94 -22.59 11.18
N ILE A 310 31.30 -21.69 12.08
CA ILE A 310 32.03 -20.45 11.79
C ILE A 310 33.45 -20.47 12.33
N THR A 311 34.35 -19.77 11.63
CA THR A 311 35.72 -19.50 12.07
C THR A 311 35.89 -18.00 12.29
N ILE A 312 36.17 -17.62 13.53
CA ILE A 312 36.38 -16.25 13.98
C ILE A 312 37.89 -16.04 14.12
N ASN A 313 38.46 -15.15 13.31
CA ASN A 313 39.89 -14.83 13.35
C ASN A 313 40.14 -13.60 14.21
N GLY A 314 41.34 -13.50 14.77
CA GLY A 314 41.68 -12.43 15.70
C GLY A 314 43.09 -12.51 16.26
N ASN A 315 43.29 -11.82 17.39
CA ASN A 315 44.54 -11.77 18.14
C ASN A 315 44.28 -11.79 19.65
N ASN A 316 45.27 -12.24 20.43
CA ASN A 316 45.26 -12.30 21.89
C ASN A 316 44.09 -13.10 22.50
N PHE A 317 43.57 -14.10 21.78
CA PHE A 317 42.69 -15.09 22.38
C PHE A 317 43.50 -16.00 23.33
N PRO A 318 42.91 -16.51 24.44
CA PRO A 318 43.58 -17.51 25.27
C PRO A 318 43.55 -18.87 24.56
N ALA A 319 44.61 -19.68 24.68
CA ALA A 319 44.66 -21.03 24.10
C ALA A 319 43.86 -22.07 24.92
N SER A 320 42.60 -21.75 25.26
CA SER A 320 41.72 -22.62 26.06
C SER A 320 40.24 -22.23 25.88
N ALA A 321 39.41 -23.18 25.46
CA ALA A 321 37.97 -22.97 25.31
C ALA A 321 37.28 -22.60 26.64
N ASN A 322 37.73 -23.17 27.77
CA ASN A 322 37.18 -22.87 29.10
C ASN A 322 37.42 -21.42 29.57
N ALA A 323 38.25 -20.65 28.86
CA ALA A 323 38.51 -19.24 29.13
C ALA A 323 37.74 -18.29 28.19
N VAL A 324 36.92 -18.82 27.27
CA VAL A 324 36.20 -18.05 26.24
C VAL A 324 34.72 -18.39 26.25
N THR A 325 33.87 -17.39 26.03
CA THR A 325 32.50 -17.60 25.53
C THR A 325 32.28 -16.73 24.28
N VAL A 326 31.44 -17.21 23.37
CA VAL A 326 31.11 -16.48 22.13
C VAL A 326 29.60 -16.41 22.00
N THR A 327 29.08 -15.21 21.74
CA THR A 327 27.66 -14.98 21.46
C THR A 327 27.47 -14.12 20.22
N ILE A 328 26.37 -14.39 19.50
CA ILE A 328 25.93 -13.65 18.31
C ILE A 328 24.42 -13.51 18.44
N ALA A 329 23.91 -12.27 18.39
CA ALA A 329 22.50 -11.97 18.72
C ALA A 329 22.03 -12.63 20.04
N GLU A 330 22.92 -12.62 21.04
CA GLU A 330 22.78 -13.24 22.38
C GLU A 330 22.74 -14.78 22.41
N SER A 331 22.48 -15.44 21.27
CA SER A 331 22.62 -16.88 21.12
C SER A 331 24.09 -17.33 21.24
N SER A 332 24.33 -18.47 21.90
CA SER A 332 25.66 -18.98 22.21
C SER A 332 26.25 -19.78 21.05
N CYS A 333 27.53 -19.55 20.73
CA CYS A 333 28.26 -20.33 19.75
C CYS A 333 29.03 -21.47 20.46
N SER A 334 28.73 -22.72 20.12
CA SER A 334 29.32 -23.92 20.72
C SER A 334 30.78 -24.08 20.28
N LEU A 335 31.73 -23.93 21.20
CA LEU A 335 33.16 -23.89 20.87
C LEU A 335 33.69 -25.27 20.44
N GLN A 336 34.31 -25.31 19.27
CA GLN A 336 34.94 -26.50 18.68
C GLN A 336 36.47 -26.48 18.87
N THR A 337 37.13 -25.37 18.51
CA THR A 337 38.58 -25.18 18.71
C THR A 337 38.90 -23.73 19.07
N VAL A 338 39.92 -23.51 19.90
CA VAL A 338 40.39 -22.19 20.30
C VAL A 338 41.92 -22.15 20.29
N THR A 339 42.49 -21.25 19.51
CA THR A 339 43.93 -20.92 19.47
C THR A 339 44.13 -19.45 19.85
N THR A 340 45.37 -18.96 19.84
CA THR A 340 45.65 -17.54 20.13
C THR A 340 45.19 -16.55 19.06
N THR A 341 44.85 -17.04 17.85
CA THR A 341 44.49 -16.24 16.68
C THR A 341 43.21 -16.67 15.97
N SER A 342 42.59 -17.80 16.36
CA SER A 342 41.37 -18.30 15.73
C SER A 342 40.49 -19.07 16.72
N ILE A 343 39.18 -18.91 16.59
CA ILE A 343 38.13 -19.64 17.31
C ILE A 343 37.20 -20.27 16.27
N THR A 344 37.06 -21.58 16.25
CA THR A 344 36.00 -22.26 15.49
C THR A 344 34.87 -22.62 16.45
N CYS A 345 33.63 -22.30 16.08
CA CYS A 345 32.44 -22.64 16.85
C CYS A 345 31.22 -22.87 15.94
N GLU A 346 30.16 -23.48 16.47
CA GLU A 346 28.90 -23.69 15.75
C GLU A 346 27.81 -22.81 16.35
N THR A 347 27.09 -22.06 15.51
CA THR A 347 26.10 -21.09 15.97
C THR A 347 24.94 -21.76 16.70
N GLY A 348 24.45 -21.13 17.76
CA GLY A 348 23.16 -21.47 18.36
C GLY A 348 21.99 -20.99 17.49
N SER A 349 20.79 -21.49 17.76
CA SER A 349 19.57 -21.01 17.10
C SER A 349 19.22 -19.58 17.54
N TYR A 350 18.65 -18.79 16.65
CA TYR A 350 18.07 -17.47 16.92
C TYR A 350 16.64 -17.42 16.37
N GLN A 351 15.64 -17.58 17.24
CA GLN A 351 14.26 -17.95 16.86
C GLN A 351 13.34 -16.76 16.49
N TYR A 352 13.85 -15.53 16.42
CA TYR A 352 12.99 -14.33 16.30
C TYR A 352 12.78 -13.85 14.87
N SER A 353 13.84 -13.73 14.08
CA SER A 353 13.82 -13.28 12.67
C SER A 353 15.25 -13.32 12.10
N SER A 354 15.45 -12.90 10.85
CA SER A 354 16.80 -12.61 10.35
C SER A 354 17.42 -11.39 11.07
N VAL A 355 18.66 -11.51 11.53
CA VAL A 355 19.36 -10.41 12.22
C VAL A 355 20.84 -10.36 11.85
N ARG A 356 21.37 -9.17 11.59
CA ARG A 356 22.82 -8.91 11.50
C ARG A 356 23.30 -8.37 12.85
N ALA A 357 24.22 -9.08 13.49
CA ALA A 357 24.67 -8.77 14.85
C ALA A 357 26.17 -8.99 15.05
N GLN A 358 26.78 -8.16 15.89
CA GLN A 358 28.20 -8.27 16.22
C GLN A 358 28.55 -9.61 16.86
N VAL A 359 29.64 -10.22 16.37
CA VAL A 359 30.30 -11.36 17.00
C VAL A 359 30.98 -10.90 18.30
N LYS A 360 30.39 -11.27 19.44
CA LYS A 360 30.88 -10.94 20.78
C LYS A 360 31.70 -12.11 21.33
N VAL A 361 33.01 -11.94 21.39
CA VAL A 361 33.92 -12.87 22.11
C VAL A 361 34.17 -12.30 23.51
N PHE A 362 33.88 -13.05 24.56
CA PHE A 362 34.19 -12.71 25.95
C PHE A 362 35.30 -13.62 26.47
N VAL A 363 36.34 -13.04 27.04
CA VAL A 363 37.48 -13.76 27.63
C VAL A 363 37.43 -13.60 29.15
N ASN A 364 37.35 -14.72 29.85
CA ASN A 364 37.28 -14.76 31.30
C ASN A 364 38.53 -14.09 31.92
N GLY A 365 38.34 -13.24 32.93
CA GLY A 365 39.39 -12.40 33.53
C GLY A 365 39.78 -11.14 32.73
N ASN A 366 39.51 -11.08 31.42
CA ASN A 366 39.92 -9.95 30.56
C ASN A 366 38.74 -9.03 30.16
N GLY A 367 37.56 -9.60 29.94
CA GLY A 367 36.37 -8.91 29.41
C GLY A 367 36.09 -9.25 27.94
N TYR A 368 35.28 -8.42 27.27
CA TYR A 368 35.03 -8.56 25.83
C TYR A 368 36.27 -8.26 24.98
N ALA A 369 36.39 -8.97 23.86
CA ALA A 369 37.27 -8.59 22.76
C ALA A 369 36.79 -7.30 22.09
N ILE A 370 37.71 -6.55 21.50
CA ILE A 370 37.35 -5.48 20.57
C ILE A 370 36.88 -6.13 19.26
N SER A 371 35.64 -5.86 18.87
CA SER A 371 35.04 -6.32 17.62
C SER A 371 34.34 -5.16 16.91
N SER A 372 34.36 -5.22 15.58
CA SER A 372 33.47 -4.51 14.64
C SER A 372 33.03 -5.47 13.53
N VAL A 373 33.01 -6.77 13.82
CA VAL A 373 32.72 -7.85 12.89
C VAL A 373 31.33 -8.39 13.19
N ASP A 374 30.44 -8.28 12.22
CA ASP A 374 29.08 -8.78 12.31
C ASP A 374 28.92 -10.12 11.61
N PHE A 375 27.94 -10.90 12.07
CA PHE A 375 27.45 -12.12 11.44
C PHE A 375 25.93 -11.96 11.23
N GLN A 376 25.41 -12.53 10.14
CA GLN A 376 24.00 -12.45 9.79
C GLN A 376 23.31 -13.82 9.95
N TYR A 377 22.42 -13.93 10.92
CA TYR A 377 21.41 -14.98 10.91
C TYR A 377 20.40 -14.66 9.80
N ILE A 378 20.33 -15.52 8.79
CA ILE A 378 19.34 -15.45 7.70
C ILE A 378 19.24 -16.82 7.04
N ASP A 379 18.02 -17.20 6.67
CA ASP A 379 17.76 -18.49 6.05
C ASP A 379 17.90 -18.43 4.53
N LEU A 380 18.43 -19.51 3.96
CA LEU A 380 18.70 -19.66 2.53
C LEU A 380 17.66 -20.60 1.92
N TRP A 381 17.21 -20.35 0.70
CA TRP A 381 16.25 -21.23 0.01
C TRP A 381 16.81 -22.65 -0.15
N SER A 382 18.12 -22.78 -0.37
CA SER A 382 18.84 -24.07 -0.44
C SER A 382 18.89 -24.86 0.87
N SER A 383 18.62 -24.22 2.02
CA SER A 383 18.80 -24.83 3.34
C SER A 383 17.57 -25.66 3.77
N PRO A 384 17.73 -26.96 4.11
CA PRO A 384 16.61 -27.75 4.64
C PRO A 384 15.97 -27.20 5.91
N TRP A 385 16.71 -26.42 6.71
CA TRP A 385 16.18 -25.79 7.93
C TRP A 385 15.06 -24.78 7.64
N THR A 386 15.14 -24.08 6.52
CA THR A 386 14.11 -23.15 6.01
C THR A 386 12.77 -23.85 5.80
N TRP A 387 12.81 -25.16 5.52
CA TRP A 387 11.66 -26.00 5.19
C TRP A 387 11.35 -27.02 6.30
N GLY A 388 11.70 -26.69 7.54
CA GLY A 388 11.42 -27.52 8.73
C GLY A 388 12.26 -28.79 8.84
N GLY A 389 13.40 -28.87 8.13
CA GLY A 389 14.27 -30.04 8.05
C GLY A 389 14.04 -30.93 6.81
N ASN A 390 13.18 -30.51 5.88
CA ASN A 390 12.94 -31.19 4.60
C ASN A 390 13.78 -30.56 3.47
N GLU A 391 13.96 -31.27 2.36
CA GLU A 391 14.61 -30.70 1.17
C GLU A 391 13.83 -29.48 0.60
N PRO A 392 14.47 -28.57 -0.15
CA PRO A 392 13.81 -27.41 -0.76
C PRO A 392 12.64 -27.76 -1.71
N PRO A 393 11.66 -26.85 -1.89
CA PRO A 393 10.43 -27.13 -2.64
C PRO A 393 10.65 -27.62 -4.08
N GLU A 394 10.03 -28.76 -4.41
CA GLU A 394 10.08 -29.39 -5.73
C GLU A 394 9.18 -28.70 -6.79
N ALA A 395 9.29 -29.14 -8.04
CA ALA A 395 8.45 -28.65 -9.14
C ALA A 395 6.95 -28.89 -8.87
N GLY A 396 6.11 -27.91 -9.22
CA GLY A 396 4.66 -28.00 -9.03
C GLY A 396 4.17 -27.83 -7.59
N THR A 397 5.05 -27.52 -6.63
CA THR A 397 4.66 -27.23 -5.25
C THR A 397 3.99 -25.86 -5.09
N LEU A 398 3.11 -25.73 -4.09
CA LEU A 398 2.68 -24.45 -3.54
C LEU A 398 3.57 -24.12 -2.35
N VAL A 399 4.23 -22.97 -2.39
CA VAL A 399 5.14 -22.47 -1.36
C VAL A 399 4.51 -21.25 -0.70
N ILE A 400 4.53 -21.21 0.63
CA ILE A 400 4.12 -20.05 1.42
C ILE A 400 5.32 -19.63 2.26
N ILE A 401 5.68 -18.34 2.19
CA ILE A 401 6.61 -17.70 3.12
C ILE A 401 5.76 -16.83 4.05
N GLU A 402 5.74 -17.17 5.33
CA GLU A 402 4.88 -16.56 6.36
C GLU A 402 5.65 -16.34 7.69
N ASN A 403 5.00 -15.67 8.65
CA ASN A 403 5.50 -15.41 10.00
C ASN A 403 6.73 -14.47 10.12
N TYR A 404 6.78 -13.39 9.33
CA TYR A 404 7.84 -12.36 9.40
C TYR A 404 9.26 -12.88 9.07
N VAL A 405 9.37 -13.98 8.33
CA VAL A 405 10.65 -14.58 7.96
C VAL A 405 11.26 -13.86 6.75
N THR A 406 12.59 -13.69 6.75
CA THR A 406 13.35 -13.23 5.58
C THR A 406 14.18 -14.38 5.03
N ILE A 407 13.91 -14.76 3.78
CA ILE A 407 14.63 -15.81 3.06
C ILE A 407 15.47 -15.19 1.95
N TYR A 408 16.71 -15.65 1.81
CA TYR A 408 17.55 -15.41 0.64
C TYR A 408 17.33 -16.51 -0.40
N LEU A 409 16.85 -16.15 -1.59
CA LEU A 409 16.86 -17.01 -2.77
C LEU A 409 18.29 -17.09 -3.29
N ASP A 410 18.97 -18.19 -2.98
CA ASP A 410 20.38 -18.42 -3.30
C ASP A 410 20.60 -19.49 -4.38
N ILE A 411 19.55 -20.18 -4.83
CA ILE A 411 19.59 -21.20 -5.90
C ILE A 411 18.46 -20.98 -6.90
N GLU A 412 18.63 -21.48 -8.13
CA GLU A 412 17.53 -21.54 -9.10
C GLU A 412 16.40 -22.45 -8.58
N THR A 413 15.15 -21.96 -8.59
CA THR A 413 14.00 -22.79 -8.21
C THR A 413 13.63 -23.74 -9.37
N PRO A 414 13.11 -24.94 -9.08
CA PRO A 414 12.27 -25.64 -10.06
C PRO A 414 11.02 -24.80 -10.36
N ILE A 415 10.25 -25.18 -11.38
CA ILE A 415 9.00 -24.48 -11.73
C ILE A 415 7.97 -24.69 -10.60
N LEU A 416 7.86 -23.71 -9.71
CA LEU A 416 6.89 -23.70 -8.61
C LEU A 416 5.48 -23.48 -9.16
N LYS A 417 4.47 -24.05 -8.51
CA LYS A 417 3.07 -23.79 -8.90
C LYS A 417 2.64 -22.42 -8.41
N VAL A 418 2.68 -22.20 -7.10
CA VAL A 418 2.36 -20.90 -6.50
C VAL A 418 3.46 -20.52 -5.51
N LEU A 419 3.94 -19.29 -5.57
CA LEU A 419 4.70 -18.66 -4.50
C LEU A 419 3.82 -17.62 -3.80
N VAL A 420 3.47 -17.86 -2.53
CA VAL A 420 2.81 -16.88 -1.67
C VAL A 420 3.86 -16.25 -0.75
N ILE A 421 3.88 -14.92 -0.68
CA ILE A 421 4.69 -14.16 0.27
C ILE A 421 3.71 -13.38 1.16
N ASP A 422 3.47 -13.88 2.36
CA ASP A 422 2.53 -13.32 3.33
C ASP A 422 3.31 -12.69 4.49
N ASN A 423 3.25 -11.36 4.62
CA ASN A 423 3.79 -10.64 5.79
C ASN A 423 5.26 -11.00 6.10
N SER A 424 6.06 -11.24 5.05
CA SER A 424 7.39 -11.85 5.06
C SER A 424 8.20 -11.38 3.84
N THR A 425 9.50 -11.69 3.76
CA THR A 425 10.37 -11.17 2.70
C THR A 425 11.16 -12.25 1.97
N LEU A 426 11.10 -12.26 0.64
CA LEU A 426 12.01 -13.03 -0.22
C LEU A 426 12.97 -12.08 -0.94
N ILE A 427 14.28 -12.27 -0.72
CA ILE A 427 15.34 -11.42 -1.31
C ILE A 427 16.20 -12.29 -2.22
N PHE A 428 16.50 -11.85 -3.44
CA PHE A 428 17.49 -12.51 -4.29
C PHE A 428 18.89 -12.31 -3.72
N ASP A 429 19.67 -13.38 -3.59
CA ASP A 429 21.01 -13.33 -3.01
C ASP A 429 22.07 -12.88 -4.03
N ASP A 430 22.60 -11.67 -3.86
CA ASP A 430 23.57 -11.05 -4.78
C ASP A 430 25.01 -11.58 -4.58
N SER A 431 25.14 -12.90 -4.42
CA SER A 431 26.41 -13.63 -4.37
C SER A 431 26.72 -14.40 -5.65
N GLN A 432 25.71 -14.63 -6.49
CA GLN A 432 25.77 -15.36 -7.75
C GLN A 432 24.53 -15.10 -8.62
N ASP A 433 24.55 -15.56 -9.87
CA ASP A 433 23.38 -15.56 -10.75
C ASP A 433 22.29 -16.49 -10.17
N VAL A 434 21.02 -16.05 -10.18
CA VAL A 434 19.91 -16.78 -9.56
C VAL A 434 18.58 -16.57 -10.30
N ALA A 435 17.70 -17.57 -10.29
CA ALA A 435 16.44 -17.56 -11.03
C ALA A 435 15.24 -18.10 -10.22
N LEU A 436 14.11 -17.40 -10.31
CA LEU A 436 12.81 -17.83 -9.80
C LEU A 436 11.92 -18.29 -10.98
N ASN A 437 11.59 -19.57 -11.01
CA ASN A 437 10.72 -20.19 -12.01
C ASN A 437 9.38 -20.54 -11.38
N VAL A 438 8.27 -19.95 -11.84
CA VAL A 438 6.97 -20.05 -11.14
C VAL A 438 5.78 -19.76 -12.05
N GLU A 439 4.62 -20.40 -11.86
CA GLU A 439 3.39 -20.07 -12.61
C GLU A 439 2.63 -18.86 -12.03
N TYR A 440 2.50 -18.78 -10.70
CA TYR A 440 1.78 -17.69 -10.01
C TYR A 440 2.58 -17.16 -8.81
N ILE A 441 2.74 -15.84 -8.70
CA ILE A 441 3.28 -15.17 -7.49
C ILE A 441 2.16 -14.35 -6.85
N VAL A 442 1.98 -14.45 -5.54
CA VAL A 442 0.94 -13.75 -4.78
C VAL A 442 1.56 -13.13 -3.52
N ILE A 443 1.57 -11.81 -3.40
CA ILE A 443 2.24 -11.07 -2.32
C ILE A 443 1.18 -10.32 -1.53
N VAL A 444 1.08 -10.61 -0.22
CA VAL A 444 -0.03 -10.17 0.64
C VAL A 444 0.41 -9.67 2.01
N ASN A 445 -0.43 -8.86 2.66
CA ASN A 445 -0.36 -8.49 4.08
C ASN A 445 1.00 -7.89 4.52
N GLY A 446 1.64 -7.06 3.69
CA GLY A 446 2.97 -6.51 3.94
C GLY A 446 4.14 -7.36 3.40
N GLY A 447 3.84 -8.46 2.69
CA GLY A 447 4.85 -9.29 2.05
C GLY A 447 5.69 -8.54 1.01
N HIS A 448 6.93 -8.97 0.81
CA HIS A 448 7.93 -8.24 0.03
C HIS A 448 8.79 -9.17 -0.83
N LEU A 449 8.91 -8.87 -2.12
CA LEU A 449 9.85 -9.50 -3.06
C LEU A 449 10.91 -8.47 -3.47
N GLN A 450 12.18 -8.76 -3.23
CA GLN A 450 13.29 -7.82 -3.42
C GLN A 450 14.40 -8.41 -4.31
N VAL A 451 14.81 -7.66 -5.35
CA VAL A 451 15.99 -7.97 -6.19
C VAL A 451 16.90 -6.75 -6.21
N GLY A 452 17.88 -6.72 -5.30
CA GLY A 452 18.69 -5.52 -5.03
C GLY A 452 17.90 -4.39 -4.36
N THR A 453 18.55 -3.24 -4.14
CA THR A 453 17.94 -1.99 -3.62
C THR A 453 18.48 -0.78 -4.36
N GLU A 454 17.82 0.38 -4.30
CA GLU A 454 18.35 1.62 -4.91
C GLU A 454 19.78 1.96 -4.42
N SER A 455 20.05 1.73 -3.13
CA SER A 455 21.36 2.02 -2.51
C SER A 455 22.44 0.97 -2.78
N ASN A 456 22.03 -0.27 -3.07
CA ASN A 456 22.88 -1.42 -3.35
C ASN A 456 22.17 -2.25 -4.44
N PRO A 457 22.30 -1.85 -5.73
CA PRO A 457 21.63 -2.54 -6.83
C PRO A 457 22.22 -3.93 -7.03
N PHE A 458 21.39 -4.87 -7.47
CA PHE A 458 21.80 -6.25 -7.76
C PHE A 458 22.92 -6.24 -8.82
N GLN A 459 24.05 -6.90 -8.54
CA GLN A 459 25.23 -6.92 -9.42
C GLN A 459 25.24 -8.15 -10.34
N HIS A 460 24.79 -9.31 -9.86
CA HIS A 460 24.70 -10.56 -10.62
C HIS A 460 23.46 -10.59 -11.53
N ARG A 461 23.17 -11.73 -12.18
CA ARG A 461 21.96 -11.89 -13.01
C ARG A 461 20.80 -12.47 -12.21
N GLY A 462 19.73 -11.70 -12.03
CA GLY A 462 18.51 -12.11 -11.33
C GLY A 462 17.36 -12.29 -12.31
N ILE A 463 16.84 -13.51 -12.48
CA ILE A 463 15.76 -13.80 -13.45
C ILE A 463 14.48 -14.21 -12.71
N ILE A 464 13.33 -13.70 -13.15
CA ILE A 464 12.01 -14.23 -12.78
C ILE A 464 11.30 -14.66 -14.06
N THR A 465 11.06 -15.97 -14.20
CA THR A 465 10.37 -16.56 -15.35
C THR A 465 8.97 -17.01 -14.94
N MET A 466 7.97 -16.30 -15.46
CA MET A 466 6.55 -16.60 -15.24
C MET A 466 6.06 -17.66 -16.24
N TYR A 467 5.76 -18.86 -15.75
CA TYR A 467 5.25 -19.98 -16.54
C TYR A 467 3.72 -19.92 -16.71
N GLY A 468 3.19 -20.62 -17.71
CA GLY A 468 1.75 -20.67 -18.01
C GLY A 468 1.37 -20.14 -19.40
N HIS A 469 0.08 -20.16 -19.71
CA HIS A 469 -0.49 -19.88 -21.03
C HIS A 469 -1.87 -19.19 -20.93
N LEU A 470 -2.41 -18.62 -22.01
CA LEU A 470 -3.76 -18.03 -22.06
C LEU A 470 -4.88 -19.02 -21.66
N ARG A 471 -4.59 -20.33 -21.75
CA ARG A 471 -5.50 -21.42 -21.32
C ARG A 471 -5.04 -22.13 -20.04
N SER A 472 -4.09 -21.57 -19.28
CA SER A 472 -3.81 -22.03 -17.91
C SER A 472 -5.01 -21.72 -17.00
N ILE A 473 -5.08 -22.37 -15.84
CA ILE A 473 -6.13 -22.10 -14.85
C ILE A 473 -6.01 -20.64 -14.41
N GLU A 474 -7.11 -19.90 -14.42
CA GLU A 474 -7.13 -18.54 -13.89
C GLU A 474 -7.24 -18.56 -12.37
N LEU A 475 -6.35 -17.84 -11.68
CA LEU A 475 -6.61 -17.44 -10.31
C LEU A 475 -7.77 -16.44 -10.32
N PRO A 476 -8.82 -16.60 -9.49
CA PRO A 476 -9.94 -15.67 -9.44
C PRO A 476 -9.46 -14.22 -9.27
N ILE A 477 -10.02 -13.30 -10.08
CA ILE A 477 -9.66 -11.87 -10.16
C ILE A 477 -8.28 -11.60 -10.80
N PHE A 478 -7.35 -12.56 -10.85
CA PHE A 478 -5.95 -12.33 -11.25
C PHE A 478 -5.50 -12.96 -12.59
N GLY A 479 -6.18 -14.01 -13.08
CA GLY A 479 -5.92 -14.59 -14.41
C GLY A 479 -4.87 -15.71 -14.45
N ALA A 480 -4.43 -16.07 -15.67
CA ALA A 480 -3.78 -17.35 -16.00
C ALA A 480 -2.23 -17.41 -15.86
N LYS A 481 -1.57 -16.26 -15.68
CA LYS A 481 -0.12 -16.10 -15.44
C LYS A 481 0.08 -14.74 -14.78
N VAL A 482 0.41 -14.68 -13.50
CA VAL A 482 0.29 -13.42 -12.74
C VAL A 482 1.25 -13.29 -11.56
N LEU A 483 1.74 -12.06 -11.39
CA LEU A 483 2.32 -11.52 -10.16
C LEU A 483 1.24 -10.61 -9.54
N ALA A 484 0.59 -11.08 -8.48
CA ALA A 484 -0.48 -10.38 -7.79
C ALA A 484 0.03 -9.73 -6.50
N LEU A 485 -0.21 -8.41 -6.34
CA LEU A 485 0.11 -7.67 -5.12
C LEU A 485 -1.20 -7.25 -4.46
N ARG A 486 -1.36 -7.55 -3.17
CA ARG A 486 -2.44 -7.02 -2.34
C ARG A 486 -1.88 -6.60 -0.99
N GLU A 487 -1.65 -5.30 -0.83
CA GLU A 487 -1.01 -4.73 0.37
C GLU A 487 0.44 -5.24 0.56
N GLY A 488 1.12 -5.61 -0.53
CA GLY A 488 2.52 -6.06 -0.55
C GLY A 488 3.42 -5.26 -1.52
N THR A 489 4.74 -5.45 -1.42
CA THR A 489 5.77 -4.65 -2.09
C THR A 489 6.60 -5.51 -3.06
N VAL A 490 7.05 -4.90 -4.17
CA VAL A 490 8.01 -5.48 -5.11
C VAL A 490 9.07 -4.43 -5.44
N ASP A 491 10.32 -4.69 -5.08
CA ASP A 491 11.47 -3.83 -5.38
C ASP A 491 12.44 -4.57 -6.30
N MET A 492 12.78 -3.97 -7.44
CA MET A 492 13.70 -4.55 -8.43
C MET A 492 14.68 -3.48 -8.92
N HIS A 493 15.92 -3.58 -8.47
CA HIS A 493 17.01 -2.65 -8.77
C HIS A 493 18.19 -3.41 -9.36
N GLY A 494 18.20 -3.59 -10.68
CA GLY A 494 19.40 -4.02 -11.41
C GLY A 494 20.45 -2.90 -11.49
N MET A 495 21.59 -3.20 -12.10
CA MET A 495 22.67 -2.23 -12.28
C MET A 495 22.15 -0.97 -13.01
N PRO A 496 22.39 0.25 -12.47
CA PRO A 496 21.84 1.47 -13.03
C PRO A 496 22.46 1.77 -14.40
N THR A 497 21.63 2.21 -15.34
CA THR A 497 22.05 2.67 -16.67
C THR A 497 21.67 4.15 -16.81
N VAL A 498 22.65 5.02 -17.07
CA VAL A 498 22.49 6.48 -17.23
C VAL A 498 21.58 6.81 -18.40
N ARG A 499 21.56 5.97 -19.45
CA ARG A 499 20.72 6.17 -20.64
C ARG A 499 20.18 4.85 -21.18
N THR A 500 18.93 4.49 -20.92
CA THR A 500 18.32 3.27 -21.48
C THR A 500 17.98 3.36 -22.98
N TRP A 501 17.86 4.57 -23.54
CA TRP A 501 17.64 4.79 -24.97
C TRP A 501 18.26 6.10 -25.47
N THR A 502 18.57 6.16 -26.76
CA THR A 502 19.00 7.36 -27.48
C THR A 502 18.46 7.34 -28.91
N GLN A 503 18.99 8.17 -29.80
CA GLN A 503 18.65 8.23 -31.22
C GLN A 503 19.91 8.11 -32.08
N LEU A 504 19.76 7.77 -33.36
CA LEU A 504 20.86 7.75 -34.31
C LEU A 504 21.43 9.16 -34.56
N GLY A 505 22.74 9.31 -34.36
CA GLY A 505 23.51 10.53 -34.64
C GLY A 505 23.73 10.77 -36.14
N ALA A 506 23.81 9.70 -36.92
CA ALA A 506 23.90 9.70 -38.38
C ALA A 506 23.11 8.51 -38.97
N THR A 507 22.60 8.66 -40.20
CA THR A 507 21.82 7.62 -40.88
C THR A 507 22.62 6.32 -41.04
N ALA A 508 22.07 5.23 -40.51
CA ALA A 508 22.61 3.89 -40.65
C ALA A 508 21.99 3.22 -41.88
N GLY A 509 22.79 3.03 -42.94
CA GLY A 509 22.35 2.37 -44.16
C GLY A 509 22.16 0.85 -44.00
N ASN A 510 21.28 0.29 -44.82
CA ASN A 510 21.19 -1.15 -45.07
C ASN A 510 22.60 -1.71 -45.37
N GLY A 511 22.96 -2.82 -44.72
CA GLY A 511 24.27 -3.44 -44.78
C GLY A 511 25.31 -2.88 -43.80
N SER A 512 24.99 -1.84 -43.01
CA SER A 512 25.92 -1.32 -42.00
C SER A 512 26.04 -2.26 -40.81
N THR A 513 27.27 -2.55 -40.38
CA THR A 513 27.60 -3.18 -39.09
C THR A 513 27.98 -2.16 -38.02
N THR A 514 27.89 -0.86 -38.31
CA THR A 514 28.28 0.22 -37.40
C THR A 514 27.18 1.28 -37.35
N ILE A 515 26.82 1.72 -36.14
CA ILE A 515 25.87 2.83 -35.94
C ILE A 515 26.48 3.91 -35.05
N THR A 516 26.21 5.16 -35.40
CA THR A 516 26.57 6.34 -34.60
C THR A 516 25.35 6.86 -33.87
N LEU A 517 25.48 7.13 -32.58
CA LEU A 517 24.45 7.60 -31.67
C LEU A 517 24.50 9.13 -31.55
N LEU A 518 23.39 9.75 -31.15
CA LEU A 518 23.26 11.19 -30.94
C LEU A 518 23.85 11.62 -29.58
N GLN A 519 23.89 10.71 -28.62
CA GLN A 519 24.37 10.94 -27.25
C GLN A 519 25.18 9.73 -26.78
N PRO A 520 26.18 9.93 -25.90
CA PRO A 520 26.95 8.83 -25.36
C PRO A 520 26.10 7.93 -24.47
N ILE A 521 26.42 6.63 -24.48
CA ILE A 521 25.81 5.60 -23.64
C ILE A 521 26.83 4.96 -22.69
N ASP A 522 26.31 4.23 -21.70
CA ASP A 522 27.05 3.47 -20.68
C ASP A 522 26.74 1.97 -20.74
N TRP A 523 26.32 1.48 -21.91
CA TRP A 523 25.96 0.08 -22.18
C TRP A 523 27.19 -0.83 -22.19
N ASN A 524 26.96 -2.12 -21.93
CA ASN A 524 28.01 -3.13 -22.01
C ASN A 524 28.10 -3.77 -23.40
N VAL A 525 29.28 -4.25 -23.76
CA VAL A 525 29.44 -5.23 -24.86
C VAL A 525 28.61 -6.49 -24.55
N ASP A 526 28.19 -7.20 -25.60
CA ASP A 526 27.24 -8.32 -25.57
C ASP A 526 25.79 -7.97 -25.18
N SER A 527 25.48 -6.70 -24.85
CA SER A 527 24.09 -6.26 -24.71
C SER A 527 23.32 -6.37 -26.03
N GLN A 528 22.04 -6.76 -25.94
CA GLN A 528 21.07 -6.60 -27.01
C GLN A 528 20.50 -5.17 -27.02
N ILE A 529 20.35 -4.62 -28.21
CA ILE A 529 19.70 -3.35 -28.49
C ILE A 529 18.61 -3.55 -29.56
N VAL A 530 17.62 -2.65 -29.57
CA VAL A 530 16.68 -2.48 -30.70
C VAL A 530 16.97 -1.15 -31.39
N ILE A 531 17.01 -1.16 -32.73
CA ILE A 531 16.99 0.03 -33.57
C ILE A 531 15.56 0.15 -34.12
N ALA A 532 14.86 1.24 -33.80
CA ALA A 532 13.50 1.49 -34.26
C ALA A 532 13.47 1.75 -35.78
N THR A 533 12.38 1.35 -36.43
CA THR A 533 12.12 1.73 -37.83
C THR A 533 12.06 3.25 -38.02
N THR A 534 12.46 3.71 -39.20
CA THR A 534 12.26 5.10 -39.68
C THR A 534 11.54 5.14 -41.03
N GLY A 535 10.88 4.05 -41.43
CA GLY A 535 10.11 3.98 -42.66
C GLY A 535 8.72 4.62 -42.52
N ASP A 536 7.79 4.25 -43.40
CA ASP A 536 6.41 4.75 -43.34
C ASP A 536 5.53 3.96 -42.33
N ARG A 537 4.22 4.21 -42.34
CA ARG A 537 3.24 3.58 -41.45
C ARG A 537 3.10 2.05 -41.57
N PHE A 538 3.80 1.39 -42.50
CA PHE A 538 3.83 -0.06 -42.69
C PHE A 538 5.18 -0.69 -42.29
N SER A 539 6.16 0.14 -41.91
CA SER A 539 7.54 -0.27 -41.65
C SER A 539 7.79 -0.85 -40.25
N GLN A 540 6.77 -1.22 -39.47
CA GLN A 540 6.95 -1.69 -38.08
C GLN A 540 7.90 -2.90 -38.00
N LYS A 541 7.87 -3.76 -39.03
CA LYS A 541 8.76 -4.93 -39.21
C LYS A 541 10.23 -4.57 -39.49
N GLU A 542 10.52 -3.33 -39.85
CA GLU A 542 11.87 -2.82 -40.08
C GLU A 542 12.59 -2.42 -38.78
N SER A 543 11.99 -2.68 -37.61
CA SER A 543 12.66 -2.49 -36.33
C SER A 543 13.55 -3.70 -36.03
N GLU A 544 14.83 -3.47 -35.73
CA GLU A 544 15.86 -4.52 -35.73
C GLU A 544 16.51 -4.72 -34.37
N ILE A 545 16.54 -5.97 -33.88
CA ILE A 545 17.33 -6.35 -32.70
C ILE A 545 18.76 -6.74 -33.14
N ARG A 546 19.77 -6.23 -32.44
CA ARG A 546 21.20 -6.52 -32.67
C ARG A 546 21.95 -6.64 -31.36
N ARG A 547 23.10 -7.32 -31.36
CA ARG A 547 24.01 -7.36 -30.20
C ARG A 547 25.22 -6.48 -30.42
N ILE A 548 25.66 -5.79 -29.37
CA ILE A 548 26.86 -4.94 -29.37
C ILE A 548 28.11 -5.83 -29.32
N VAL A 549 28.98 -5.72 -30.32
CA VAL A 549 30.32 -6.36 -30.35
C VAL A 549 31.40 -5.44 -29.81
N ASN A 550 31.27 -4.12 -30.01
CA ASN A 550 32.22 -3.14 -29.52
C ASN A 550 31.59 -1.75 -29.38
N ILE A 551 32.17 -0.91 -28.52
CA ILE A 551 31.75 0.46 -28.22
C ILE A 551 32.97 1.38 -28.34
N SER A 552 32.82 2.54 -28.97
CA SER A 552 33.89 3.54 -29.03
C SER A 552 34.16 4.18 -27.65
N SER A 553 35.37 4.67 -27.44
CA SER A 553 35.81 5.25 -26.15
C SER A 553 35.07 6.55 -25.74
N ASP A 554 34.27 7.12 -26.63
CA ASP A 554 33.39 8.26 -26.38
C ASP A 554 31.91 7.85 -26.17
N GLY A 555 31.59 6.55 -26.24
CA GLY A 555 30.23 6.02 -26.11
C GLY A 555 29.29 6.36 -27.28
N LEU A 556 29.78 6.92 -28.38
CA LEU A 556 28.96 7.43 -29.49
C LEU A 556 28.84 6.48 -30.69
N THR A 557 29.62 5.41 -30.77
CA THR A 557 29.59 4.46 -31.91
C THR A 557 29.56 3.02 -31.43
N LEU A 558 28.61 2.25 -31.96
CA LEU A 558 28.45 0.82 -31.69
C LEU A 558 28.82 0.00 -32.93
N ILE A 559 29.54 -1.09 -32.73
CA ILE A 559 29.72 -2.15 -33.74
C ILE A 559 28.75 -3.29 -33.40
N LEU A 560 28.02 -3.75 -34.41
CA LEU A 560 26.95 -4.73 -34.32
C LEU A 560 27.44 -6.12 -34.72
N ASP A 561 26.83 -7.18 -34.17
CA ASP A 561 27.19 -8.57 -34.48
C ASP A 561 26.74 -9.04 -35.87
N THR A 562 25.71 -8.42 -36.43
CA THR A 562 25.17 -8.69 -37.76
C THR A 562 24.80 -7.38 -38.48
N PRO A 563 24.99 -7.27 -39.81
CA PRO A 563 24.61 -6.07 -40.57
C PRO A 563 23.14 -5.73 -40.43
N LEU A 564 22.77 -4.45 -40.50
CA LEU A 564 21.37 -4.01 -40.60
C LEU A 564 20.77 -4.44 -41.96
N MET A 565 19.49 -4.79 -41.99
CA MET A 565 18.75 -5.17 -43.21
C MET A 565 17.96 -4.00 -43.81
N TYR A 566 17.59 -3.02 -42.99
CA TYR A 566 16.88 -1.80 -43.38
C TYR A 566 17.76 -0.55 -43.20
N THR A 567 17.28 0.61 -43.66
CA THR A 567 17.97 1.89 -43.51
C THR A 567 17.28 2.72 -42.44
N HIS A 568 17.99 3.00 -41.36
CA HIS A 568 17.48 3.76 -40.22
C HIS A 568 18.02 5.19 -40.30
N LEU A 569 17.13 6.16 -40.46
CA LEU A 569 17.47 7.57 -40.58
C LEU A 569 18.11 8.10 -39.29
N GLY A 570 19.08 8.99 -39.46
CA GLY A 570 19.80 9.67 -38.38
C GLY A 570 19.94 11.16 -38.69
N VAL A 571 18.83 11.79 -39.06
CA VAL A 571 18.75 13.19 -39.53
C VAL A 571 17.44 13.85 -39.08
N THR A 572 17.45 15.17 -38.95
CA THR A 572 16.23 16.00 -38.92
C THR A 572 15.80 16.36 -40.34
N GLN A 573 14.49 16.46 -40.61
CA GLN A 573 13.95 16.98 -41.87
C GLN A 573 13.27 18.33 -41.69
N THR A 574 13.50 19.30 -42.58
CA THR A 574 12.81 20.59 -42.57
C THR A 574 11.59 20.55 -43.50
N LEU A 575 10.40 20.61 -42.93
CA LEU A 575 9.12 20.66 -43.65
C LEU A 575 8.43 22.00 -43.35
N ASN A 576 8.18 22.81 -44.39
CA ASN A 576 7.53 24.13 -44.29
C ASN A 576 8.09 24.99 -43.14
N SER A 577 9.41 25.20 -43.15
CA SER A 577 10.23 25.89 -42.12
C SER A 577 10.17 25.35 -40.69
N THR A 578 9.50 24.21 -40.44
CA THR A 578 9.56 23.46 -39.19
C THR A 578 10.59 22.33 -39.31
N ASN A 579 11.50 22.21 -38.35
CA ASN A 579 12.38 21.04 -38.24
C ASN A 579 11.63 19.93 -37.49
N ILE A 580 11.51 18.77 -38.12
CA ILE A 580 10.92 17.56 -37.57
C ILE A 580 12.05 16.56 -37.34
N GLU A 581 12.08 15.95 -36.16
CA GLU A 581 13.04 14.89 -35.85
C GLU A 581 12.57 13.57 -36.45
N VAL A 582 13.44 12.89 -37.20
CA VAL A 582 13.16 11.59 -37.84
C VAL A 582 14.31 10.60 -37.66
N ARG A 583 15.18 10.84 -36.67
CA ARG A 583 16.17 9.88 -36.21
C ARG A 583 15.49 8.67 -35.58
N GLY A 584 15.86 7.47 -36.00
CA GLY A 584 15.44 6.25 -35.33
C GLY A 584 16.00 6.15 -33.92
N GLU A 585 15.15 5.78 -32.97
CA GLU A 585 15.54 5.45 -31.61
C GLU A 585 16.42 4.19 -31.57
N VAL A 586 17.36 4.16 -30.63
CA VAL A 586 18.15 2.99 -30.27
C VAL A 586 17.95 2.74 -28.78
N GLY A 587 17.34 1.61 -28.43
CA GLY A 587 17.01 1.23 -27.05
C GLY A 587 17.80 0.02 -26.58
N LEU A 588 18.23 0.02 -25.32
CA LEU A 588 18.81 -1.14 -24.64
C LEU A 588 17.70 -2.15 -24.30
N LEU A 589 17.94 -3.44 -24.57
CA LEU A 589 17.06 -4.55 -24.18
C LEU A 589 17.64 -5.41 -23.05
N SER A 590 18.95 -5.40 -22.86
CA SER A 590 19.62 -6.20 -21.84
C SER A 590 19.72 -5.51 -20.49
N HIS A 591 19.15 -6.14 -19.46
CA HIS A 591 19.34 -5.82 -18.06
C HIS A 591 19.79 -7.07 -17.31
N ASN A 592 20.47 -6.91 -16.16
CA ASN A 592 20.89 -8.04 -15.33
C ASN A 592 19.75 -8.56 -14.45
N VAL A 593 18.80 -7.71 -14.06
CA VAL A 593 17.51 -8.11 -13.47
C VAL A 593 16.46 -8.18 -14.56
N VAL A 594 15.85 -9.36 -14.74
CA VAL A 594 14.94 -9.67 -15.86
C VAL A 594 13.66 -10.33 -15.34
N PHE A 595 12.52 -9.70 -15.57
CA PHE A 595 11.19 -10.31 -15.40
C PHE A 595 10.63 -10.67 -16.78
N GLN A 596 10.33 -11.96 -17.01
CA GLN A 596 9.94 -12.49 -18.31
C GLN A 596 8.82 -13.52 -18.21
N GLY A 597 8.07 -13.71 -19.30
CA GLY A 597 7.10 -14.80 -19.44
C GLY A 597 7.66 -15.95 -20.27
N SER A 598 7.41 -17.19 -19.85
CA SER A 598 7.70 -18.37 -20.69
C SER A 598 6.94 -18.31 -22.02
N ILE A 599 7.64 -18.60 -23.12
CA ILE A 599 7.03 -18.92 -24.42
C ILE A 599 6.69 -20.43 -24.41
N THR A 600 5.54 -20.81 -24.96
CA THR A 600 5.10 -22.20 -25.01
C THR A 600 4.95 -22.64 -26.46
N GLU A 601 6.05 -23.10 -27.06
CA GLU A 601 6.17 -23.34 -28.52
C GLU A 601 5.05 -24.22 -29.11
N THR A 602 4.53 -25.17 -28.34
CA THR A 602 3.43 -26.07 -28.74
C THR A 602 2.09 -25.36 -29.00
N TRP A 603 1.97 -24.07 -28.69
CA TRP A 603 0.78 -23.25 -28.91
C TRP A 603 1.03 -22.01 -29.78
N ASN A 604 2.21 -21.89 -30.40
CA ASN A 604 2.50 -20.84 -31.37
C ASN A 604 1.86 -21.18 -32.73
N GLU A 605 0.60 -20.77 -32.94
CA GLU A 605 0.00 -20.77 -34.28
C GLU A 605 0.71 -19.72 -35.16
N ILE A 606 1.46 -20.20 -36.17
CA ILE A 606 2.09 -19.32 -37.18
C ILE A 606 0.99 -18.83 -38.12
N ILE A 607 0.49 -17.62 -37.86
CA ILE A 607 -0.44 -16.92 -38.75
C ILE A 607 0.33 -16.49 -40.00
N GLU A 608 -0.09 -16.96 -41.17
CA GLU A 608 0.54 -16.68 -42.45
C GLU A 608 0.39 -15.18 -42.83
N GLU A 609 1.42 -14.61 -43.46
CA GLU A 609 1.46 -13.18 -43.76
C GLU A 609 0.44 -12.78 -44.84
N CYS A 610 -0.34 -11.73 -44.55
CA CYS A 610 -1.30 -11.18 -45.50
C CYS A 610 -0.58 -10.61 -46.75
N PRO A 611 -1.14 -10.76 -47.97
CA PRO A 611 -0.50 -10.27 -49.19
C PRO A 611 -0.18 -8.76 -49.18
N ALA A 612 0.94 -8.39 -49.80
CA ALA A 612 1.36 -7.00 -49.90
C ALA A 612 0.28 -6.10 -50.54
N GLY A 613 0.04 -4.93 -49.94
CA GLY A 613 -1.05 -4.02 -50.32
C GLY A 613 -2.37 -4.26 -49.59
N PHE A 614 -2.49 -5.33 -48.80
CA PHE A 614 -3.55 -5.46 -47.81
C PHE A 614 -3.35 -4.40 -46.72
N ASN A 615 -4.42 -3.69 -46.34
CA ASN A 615 -4.40 -2.67 -45.29
C ASN A 615 -5.32 -3.12 -44.14
N PRO A 616 -4.90 -4.13 -43.33
CA PRO A 616 -5.72 -4.67 -42.26
C PRO A 616 -5.63 -3.85 -40.97
N VAL A 617 -6.74 -3.77 -40.26
CA VAL A 617 -6.74 -3.56 -38.81
C VAL A 617 -7.33 -4.81 -38.15
N ALA A 618 -6.56 -5.47 -37.29
CA ALA A 618 -6.86 -6.82 -36.83
C ALA A 618 -6.55 -7.03 -35.34
N GLY A 619 -7.40 -7.79 -34.64
CA GLY A 619 -7.10 -8.33 -33.31
C GLY A 619 -7.05 -7.32 -32.16
N ILE A 620 -7.79 -6.20 -32.26
CA ILE A 620 -7.75 -5.11 -31.28
C ILE A 620 -8.91 -5.21 -30.28
N THR A 621 -8.63 -4.99 -28.99
CA THR A 621 -9.62 -5.13 -27.91
C THR A 621 -10.85 -4.22 -28.00
N HIS A 622 -10.79 -3.13 -28.77
CA HIS A 622 -11.85 -2.13 -28.86
C HIS A 622 -12.12 -1.68 -30.31
N TYR A 623 -11.30 -0.77 -30.85
CA TYR A 623 -11.61 -0.03 -32.07
C TYR A 623 -10.62 -0.34 -33.19
N GLY A 624 -11.13 -0.46 -34.41
CA GLY A 624 -10.33 -0.49 -35.63
C GLY A 624 -10.01 0.92 -36.13
N TYR A 625 -10.56 1.30 -37.28
CA TYR A 625 -10.46 2.67 -37.79
C TYR A 625 -11.40 3.60 -37.00
N TRP A 626 -10.85 4.46 -36.14
CA TRP A 626 -11.64 5.42 -35.36
C TRP A 626 -11.30 6.86 -35.70
N TYR A 627 -12.34 7.67 -35.93
CA TYR A 627 -12.27 9.10 -36.14
C TYR A 627 -13.07 9.82 -35.04
N ARG A 628 -12.37 10.54 -34.14
CA ARG A 628 -12.98 11.49 -33.20
C ARG A 628 -12.94 12.90 -33.79
N LEU A 629 -14.04 13.36 -34.35
CA LEU A 629 -14.15 14.63 -35.05
C LEU A 629 -14.94 15.66 -34.21
N SER A 630 -14.23 16.37 -33.34
CA SER A 630 -14.83 17.42 -32.51
C SER A 630 -15.35 18.61 -33.34
N ASN A 631 -16.37 19.32 -32.83
CA ASN A 631 -16.99 20.47 -33.49
C ASN A 631 -16.14 21.77 -33.42
N LYS A 632 -14.96 21.72 -32.79
CA LYS A 632 -13.89 22.73 -32.79
C LYS A 632 -12.55 22.05 -32.54
N THR A 633 -11.45 22.77 -32.74
CA THR A 633 -10.14 22.41 -32.20
C THR A 633 -10.18 22.34 -30.66
N GLU A 634 -9.29 21.53 -30.09
CA GLU A 634 -9.04 21.42 -28.64
C GLU A 634 -7.59 21.84 -28.34
N GLY A 635 -7.31 22.32 -27.12
CA GLY A 635 -5.97 22.76 -26.73
C GLY A 635 -5.48 24.06 -27.38
N LEU A 636 -4.16 24.23 -27.51
CA LEU A 636 -3.53 25.48 -27.95
C LEU A 636 -3.94 25.92 -29.38
N SER A 637 -4.31 24.98 -30.25
CA SER A 637 -4.72 25.24 -31.63
C SER A 637 -5.99 26.10 -31.77
N VAL A 638 -6.77 26.23 -30.69
CA VAL A 638 -7.92 27.16 -30.63
C VAL A 638 -7.48 28.63 -30.81
N LEU A 639 -6.28 28.97 -30.34
CA LEU A 639 -5.74 30.34 -30.44
C LEU A 639 -5.17 30.66 -31.82
N THR A 640 -4.74 29.65 -32.59
CA THR A 640 -4.09 29.82 -33.89
C THR A 640 -5.02 29.62 -35.08
N ASN A 641 -6.06 28.78 -34.95
CA ASN A 641 -7.12 28.67 -35.96
C ASN A 641 -8.51 28.45 -35.31
N PRO A 642 -9.20 29.52 -34.87
CA PRO A 642 -10.50 29.44 -34.22
C PRO A 642 -11.67 29.12 -35.16
N ASN A 643 -11.44 29.06 -36.48
CA ASN A 643 -12.45 28.76 -37.51
C ASN A 643 -12.38 27.31 -38.03
N TYR A 644 -11.40 26.52 -37.57
CA TYR A 644 -11.21 25.13 -37.98
C TYR A 644 -12.21 24.20 -37.28
N CYS A 645 -13.08 23.54 -38.05
CA CYS A 645 -14.06 22.58 -37.57
C CYS A 645 -13.71 21.16 -38.06
N PRO A 646 -13.09 20.29 -37.22
CA PRO A 646 -12.73 18.92 -37.61
C PRO A 646 -13.91 18.10 -38.16
N ASN A 647 -15.11 18.29 -37.61
CA ASN A 647 -16.35 17.65 -38.10
C ASN A 647 -16.88 18.19 -39.45
N ARG A 648 -16.30 19.27 -39.99
CA ARG A 648 -16.65 19.84 -41.30
C ARG A 648 -15.57 19.66 -42.37
N HIS A 649 -14.33 19.33 -42.00
CA HIS A 649 -13.29 19.18 -43.03
C HIS A 649 -13.60 18.04 -44.01
N PRO A 650 -13.39 18.24 -45.33
CA PRO A 650 -13.54 17.19 -46.33
C PRO A 650 -12.81 15.92 -45.93
N PHE A 651 -13.44 14.76 -46.13
CA PHE A 651 -12.73 13.50 -45.93
C PHE A 651 -11.68 13.34 -47.03
N GLY A 652 -10.56 12.70 -46.68
CA GLY A 652 -9.51 12.38 -47.65
C GLY A 652 -9.94 11.21 -48.55
N ARG A 653 -9.09 10.17 -48.61
CA ARG A 653 -9.42 8.93 -49.32
C ARG A 653 -9.54 7.77 -48.35
N PHE A 654 -10.71 7.13 -48.32
CA PHE A 654 -10.90 5.81 -47.73
C PHE A 654 -11.21 4.84 -48.86
N TYR A 655 -10.27 3.93 -49.15
CA TYR A 655 -10.33 3.07 -50.33
C TYR A 655 -9.64 1.74 -50.05
N ASN A 656 -10.35 0.62 -50.29
CA ASN A 656 -9.81 -0.75 -50.23
C ASN A 656 -9.12 -1.07 -48.88
N ASN A 657 -9.84 -0.84 -47.78
CA ASN A 657 -9.40 -1.09 -46.41
C ASN A 657 -10.05 -2.35 -45.84
N SER A 658 -9.37 -3.06 -44.95
CA SER A 658 -9.92 -4.25 -44.27
C SER A 658 -9.86 -4.12 -42.76
N VAL A 659 -10.91 -4.57 -42.05
CA VAL A 659 -10.92 -4.56 -40.58
C VAL A 659 -11.64 -5.74 -39.98
N HIS A 660 -10.99 -6.42 -39.04
CA HIS A 660 -11.57 -7.60 -38.41
C HIS A 660 -11.13 -7.90 -36.99
N SER A 661 -11.87 -8.80 -36.34
CA SER A 661 -11.57 -9.29 -34.99
C SER A 661 -11.41 -8.14 -33.96
N THR A 662 -12.21 -7.07 -34.08
CA THR A 662 -12.21 -5.96 -33.11
C THR A 662 -13.32 -6.10 -32.06
N GLY A 663 -12.96 -5.87 -30.80
CA GLY A 663 -13.87 -6.09 -29.65
C GLY A 663 -15.05 -5.13 -29.54
N ARG A 664 -15.10 -4.03 -30.33
CA ARG A 664 -16.25 -3.12 -30.42
C ARG A 664 -16.61 -2.73 -31.85
N PHE A 665 -15.76 -1.99 -32.56
CA PHE A 665 -16.11 -1.33 -33.81
C PHE A 665 -15.00 -1.46 -34.85
N GLY A 666 -15.31 -2.01 -36.04
CA GLY A 666 -14.35 -2.08 -37.15
C GLY A 666 -14.05 -0.69 -37.74
N VAL A 667 -15.09 0.07 -38.05
CA VAL A 667 -14.98 1.52 -38.35
C VAL A 667 -15.89 2.29 -37.40
N TRP A 668 -15.41 3.39 -36.84
CA TRP A 668 -16.19 4.28 -35.96
C TRP A 668 -15.94 5.75 -36.29
N ILE A 669 -17.01 6.53 -36.53
CA ILE A 669 -16.94 7.99 -36.69
C ILE A 669 -17.83 8.65 -35.64
N TYR A 670 -17.26 9.48 -34.77
CA TYR A 670 -17.91 10.04 -33.57
C TYR A 670 -17.38 11.45 -33.24
N PRO A 671 -18.16 12.37 -32.62
CA PRO A 671 -19.59 12.28 -32.34
C PRO A 671 -20.49 12.74 -33.51
N GLU A 672 -19.99 13.60 -34.41
CA GLU A 672 -20.73 14.13 -35.55
C GLU A 672 -19.80 14.21 -36.76
N TYR A 673 -20.34 13.99 -37.97
CA TYR A 673 -19.58 14.31 -39.19
C TYR A 673 -20.46 14.86 -40.32
N ALA A 674 -20.24 16.14 -40.63
CA ALA A 674 -20.99 16.90 -41.63
C ALA A 674 -20.03 17.69 -42.52
N PRO A 675 -19.24 17.01 -43.37
CA PRO A 675 -18.22 17.65 -44.19
C PRO A 675 -18.78 18.69 -45.17
N THR A 676 -18.02 19.77 -45.33
CA THR A 676 -18.30 20.89 -46.23
C THR A 676 -17.09 21.15 -47.14
N ILE A 677 -17.25 21.93 -48.21
CA ILE A 677 -16.22 22.06 -49.25
C ILE A 677 -14.93 22.72 -48.73
N SER A 678 -14.99 23.73 -47.84
CA SER A 678 -13.78 24.35 -47.26
C SER A 678 -13.34 23.71 -45.93
N GLY A 679 -14.28 23.18 -45.15
CA GLY A 679 -14.06 22.70 -43.78
C GLY A 679 -14.13 23.77 -42.68
N ASP A 680 -14.38 25.04 -43.03
CA ASP A 680 -14.56 26.12 -42.06
C ASP A 680 -15.83 25.94 -41.24
N CYS A 681 -15.80 26.34 -39.97
CA CYS A 681 -16.96 26.35 -39.08
C CYS A 681 -18.18 27.16 -39.57
N ASN A 682 -18.00 28.02 -40.58
CA ASN A 682 -19.06 28.85 -41.17
C ASN A 682 -19.49 28.39 -42.57
N ASP A 683 -18.76 27.46 -43.21
CA ASP A 683 -19.15 26.92 -44.51
C ASP A 683 -20.37 25.99 -44.35
N THR A 684 -21.23 26.00 -45.35
CA THR A 684 -22.50 25.25 -45.40
C THR A 684 -22.71 24.52 -46.73
N GLN A 685 -21.75 24.56 -47.66
CA GLN A 685 -21.82 23.79 -48.90
C GLN A 685 -21.34 22.35 -48.61
N PRO A 686 -22.20 21.32 -48.71
CA PRO A 686 -21.82 19.95 -48.36
C PRO A 686 -20.69 19.40 -49.23
N SER A 687 -19.90 18.51 -48.66
CA SER A 687 -18.92 17.68 -49.35
C SER A 687 -19.21 16.21 -49.06
N GLN A 688 -19.04 15.32 -50.04
CA GLN A 688 -19.32 13.90 -49.87
C GLN A 688 -18.08 13.16 -49.32
N ALA A 689 -18.24 12.53 -48.15
CA ALA A 689 -17.24 11.61 -47.62
C ALA A 689 -17.52 10.19 -48.11
N ILE A 690 -16.58 9.59 -48.85
CA ILE A 690 -16.76 8.25 -49.43
C ILE A 690 -15.86 7.23 -48.71
N LEU A 691 -16.48 6.19 -48.17
CA LEU A 691 -15.85 4.98 -47.64
C LEU A 691 -15.98 3.88 -48.69
N GLU A 692 -15.00 3.79 -49.59
CA GLU A 692 -15.03 2.87 -50.73
C GLU A 692 -14.26 1.56 -50.45
N GLY A 693 -14.83 0.42 -50.84
CA GLY A 693 -14.12 -0.87 -50.83
C GLY A 693 -13.77 -1.39 -49.44
N LEU A 694 -14.59 -1.13 -48.41
CA LEU A 694 -14.35 -1.69 -47.08
C LEU A 694 -14.68 -3.19 -47.05
N VAL A 695 -13.79 -4.01 -46.49
CA VAL A 695 -14.10 -5.39 -46.08
C VAL A 695 -14.10 -5.47 -44.55
N SER A 696 -15.22 -5.85 -43.92
CA SER A 696 -15.38 -5.78 -42.45
C SER A 696 -16.06 -7.00 -41.84
N TRP A 697 -15.35 -7.75 -40.96
CA TRP A 697 -15.84 -9.01 -40.38
C TRP A 697 -15.32 -9.34 -38.98
N LYS A 698 -15.98 -10.23 -38.24
CA LYS A 698 -15.62 -10.65 -36.87
C LYS A 698 -15.42 -9.51 -35.87
N ASN A 699 -16.01 -8.35 -36.14
CA ASN A 699 -16.09 -7.25 -35.19
C ASN A 699 -17.39 -7.39 -34.38
N ASN A 700 -17.51 -6.72 -33.23
CA ASN A 700 -18.83 -6.61 -32.59
C ASN A 700 -19.80 -5.76 -33.43
N LYS A 701 -19.34 -4.65 -34.03
CA LYS A 701 -19.99 -3.98 -35.16
C LYS A 701 -19.02 -3.73 -36.31
N GLY A 702 -19.45 -3.93 -37.55
CA GLY A 702 -18.60 -3.74 -38.74
C GLY A 702 -18.26 -2.27 -39.03
N ILE A 703 -19.28 -1.40 -39.05
CA ILE A 703 -19.20 0.06 -39.21
C ILE A 703 -20.20 0.71 -38.25
N GLU A 704 -19.81 1.78 -37.56
CA GLU A 704 -20.71 2.68 -36.84
C GLU A 704 -20.44 4.16 -37.19
N LEU A 705 -21.45 4.85 -37.73
CA LEU A 705 -21.41 6.24 -38.16
C LEU A 705 -22.33 7.10 -37.28
N VAL A 706 -21.76 8.03 -36.50
CA VAL A 706 -22.51 8.85 -35.54
C VAL A 706 -22.74 10.28 -36.04
N MET A 707 -24.01 10.67 -36.05
CA MET A 707 -24.55 11.95 -36.54
C MET A 707 -23.93 12.39 -37.87
N THR A 708 -23.91 11.48 -38.87
CA THR A 708 -23.31 11.77 -40.17
C THR A 708 -24.34 12.24 -41.20
N ARG A 709 -23.99 13.22 -42.04
CA ARG A 709 -24.93 13.87 -42.97
C ARG A 709 -24.68 13.55 -44.45
N THR A 710 -23.42 13.44 -44.86
CA THR A 710 -22.99 13.30 -46.26
C THR A 710 -21.94 12.19 -46.41
N THR A 711 -22.19 11.05 -45.75
CA THR A 711 -21.30 9.88 -45.75
C THR A 711 -21.84 8.76 -46.62
N GLN A 712 -21.12 8.43 -47.70
CA GLN A 712 -21.40 7.30 -48.57
C GLN A 712 -20.51 6.11 -48.22
N ILE A 713 -21.11 4.95 -47.97
CA ILE A 713 -20.45 3.65 -47.98
C ILE A 713 -20.63 3.08 -49.38
N LYS A 714 -19.54 2.66 -50.03
CA LYS A 714 -19.55 2.20 -51.42
C LYS A 714 -18.72 0.93 -51.61
N ASN A 715 -19.17 0.00 -52.45
CA ASN A 715 -18.42 -1.21 -52.80
C ASN A 715 -17.99 -2.03 -51.57
N ALA A 716 -18.76 -2.00 -50.47
CA ALA A 716 -18.38 -2.60 -49.20
C ALA A 716 -18.82 -4.07 -49.10
N VAL A 717 -18.06 -4.89 -48.38
CA VAL A 717 -18.37 -6.30 -48.09
C VAL A 717 -18.33 -6.52 -46.57
N VAL A 718 -19.48 -6.75 -45.95
CA VAL A 718 -19.62 -6.77 -44.48
C VAL A 718 -20.27 -8.08 -44.02
N PHE A 719 -19.61 -8.84 -43.15
CA PHE A 719 -20.05 -10.21 -42.81
C PHE A 719 -19.64 -10.65 -41.41
N ASP A 720 -20.38 -11.57 -40.78
CA ASP A 720 -19.93 -12.26 -39.56
C ASP A 720 -19.57 -11.29 -38.40
N ASN A 721 -20.45 -10.34 -38.04
CA ASN A 721 -20.24 -9.33 -36.99
C ASN A 721 -21.33 -9.41 -35.88
N ALA A 722 -20.92 -9.43 -34.60
CA ALA A 722 -21.74 -10.00 -33.50
C ALA A 722 -22.99 -9.20 -33.01
N ASP A 723 -23.19 -7.95 -33.41
CA ASP A 723 -24.45 -7.20 -33.24
C ASP A 723 -24.99 -6.69 -34.59
N ILE A 724 -24.11 -6.08 -35.41
CA ILE A 724 -24.53 -5.48 -36.68
C ILE A 724 -23.39 -5.26 -37.68
N GLY A 725 -23.71 -5.29 -38.98
CA GLY A 725 -22.75 -4.98 -40.04
C GLY A 725 -22.54 -3.48 -40.19
N ILE A 726 -23.61 -2.73 -40.43
CA ILE A 726 -23.57 -1.27 -40.63
C ILE A 726 -24.55 -0.60 -39.66
N ALA A 727 -24.08 0.36 -38.88
CA ALA A 727 -24.89 1.14 -37.96
C ALA A 727 -24.84 2.64 -38.28
N TYR A 728 -26.00 3.27 -38.40
CA TYR A 728 -26.14 4.72 -38.39
C TYR A 728 -26.75 5.15 -37.06
N ILE A 729 -26.11 6.13 -36.40
CA ILE A 729 -26.42 6.52 -35.03
C ILE A 729 -26.82 7.98 -34.99
N THR A 730 -27.98 8.28 -34.42
CA THR A 730 -28.53 9.64 -34.28
C THR A 730 -28.51 10.06 -32.81
N ALA A 731 -28.51 11.36 -32.51
CA ALA A 731 -28.65 11.85 -31.14
C ALA A 731 -29.72 12.93 -31.05
N VAL A 732 -30.39 12.99 -29.90
CA VAL A 732 -31.54 13.85 -29.65
C VAL A 732 -31.29 14.63 -28.36
N GLY A 733 -31.11 15.95 -28.45
CA GLY A 733 -30.76 16.79 -27.30
C GLY A 733 -31.05 18.27 -27.49
N HIS A 734 -31.45 18.92 -26.39
CA HIS A 734 -31.84 20.34 -26.31
C HIS A 734 -30.83 21.13 -25.47
N GLN A 735 -30.38 22.32 -25.93
CA GLN A 735 -29.83 23.42 -25.09
C GLN A 735 -29.65 24.70 -25.95
N GLU A 736 -29.65 25.86 -25.30
CA GLU A 736 -30.11 27.15 -25.87
C GLU A 736 -29.06 27.93 -26.69
N THR A 737 -27.96 27.29 -27.11
CA THR A 737 -26.79 27.96 -27.72
C THR A 737 -26.56 27.65 -29.20
N ASN A 738 -27.40 26.82 -29.84
CA ASN A 738 -27.24 26.45 -31.25
C ASN A 738 -28.09 27.35 -32.18
N PRO A 739 -27.49 28.26 -32.98
CA PRO A 739 -28.24 29.27 -33.72
C PRO A 739 -28.86 28.71 -35.02
N GLN A 740 -30.18 28.78 -35.16
CA GLN A 740 -31.00 28.73 -36.42
C GLN A 740 -30.78 27.60 -37.45
N TYR A 741 -29.79 26.71 -37.30
CA TYR A 741 -29.41 25.69 -38.30
C TYR A 741 -30.01 24.30 -38.05
N LEU A 742 -30.90 24.14 -37.05
CA LEU A 742 -31.81 22.99 -36.95
C LEU A 742 -32.99 23.11 -37.93
N ARG A 743 -32.68 23.41 -39.19
CA ARG A 743 -33.54 23.04 -40.31
C ARG A 743 -33.28 21.57 -40.60
N ALA A 744 -34.33 20.82 -40.92
CA ALA A 744 -34.15 19.57 -41.63
C ALA A 744 -33.63 19.91 -43.05
N THR A 745 -32.31 19.97 -43.21
CA THR A 745 -31.66 20.21 -44.50
C THR A 745 -31.72 18.94 -45.34
N PHE A 746 -32.90 18.68 -45.89
CA PHE A 746 -33.04 17.86 -47.09
C PHE A 746 -32.33 18.60 -48.22
N TYR A 747 -31.07 18.24 -48.45
CA TYR A 747 -30.26 18.83 -49.50
C TYR A 747 -29.59 17.73 -50.31
N ASP A 748 -29.88 17.82 -51.61
CA ASP A 748 -29.31 17.04 -52.69
C ASP A 748 -29.59 15.52 -52.68
N THR A 749 -30.16 15.04 -53.79
CA THR A 749 -30.28 13.60 -54.07
C THR A 749 -28.93 12.93 -54.33
N ASP A 750 -27.92 13.74 -54.67
CA ASP A 750 -26.66 13.29 -55.24
C ASP A 750 -25.52 13.34 -54.19
N ASN A 751 -25.71 14.07 -53.08
CA ASN A 751 -24.71 14.31 -52.02
C ASN A 751 -25.24 14.01 -50.59
N GLY A 752 -26.11 13.00 -50.44
CA GLY A 752 -26.64 12.54 -49.15
C GLY A 752 -25.89 11.34 -48.55
N SER A 753 -26.11 11.06 -47.26
CA SER A 753 -25.70 9.80 -46.64
C SER A 753 -26.32 8.60 -47.37
N SER A 754 -25.49 7.61 -47.71
CA SER A 754 -25.88 6.51 -48.62
C SER A 754 -25.06 5.23 -48.38
N VAL A 755 -25.64 4.08 -48.72
CA VAL A 755 -24.94 2.79 -48.83
C VAL A 755 -25.25 2.20 -50.21
N ILE A 756 -24.23 2.06 -51.06
CA ILE A 756 -24.38 1.65 -52.45
C ILE A 756 -23.40 0.56 -52.86
N ASP A 757 -23.76 -0.23 -53.87
CA ASP A 757 -22.92 -1.28 -54.48
C ASP A 757 -22.37 -2.30 -53.45
N SER A 758 -23.10 -2.54 -52.35
CA SER A 758 -22.55 -3.19 -51.15
C SER A 758 -23.19 -4.54 -50.81
N ILE A 759 -22.37 -5.47 -50.33
CA ILE A 759 -22.71 -6.86 -50.05
C ILE A 759 -22.68 -7.12 -48.54
N ILE A 760 -23.74 -7.71 -48.00
CA ILE A 760 -23.87 -8.08 -46.59
C ILE A 760 -24.10 -9.60 -46.49
N ILE A 761 -23.33 -10.30 -45.64
CA ILE A 761 -23.31 -11.77 -45.61
C ILE A 761 -23.41 -12.34 -44.19
N GLY A 762 -24.30 -13.32 -44.00
CA GLY A 762 -24.41 -14.12 -42.77
C GLY A 762 -24.97 -13.31 -41.59
N ASP A 763 -24.32 -13.42 -40.43
CA ASP A 763 -24.67 -12.65 -39.23
C ASP A 763 -24.17 -11.21 -39.36
N ALA A 764 -24.84 -10.43 -40.21
CA ALA A 764 -24.61 -9.02 -40.45
C ALA A 764 -25.87 -8.39 -41.07
N GLY A 765 -26.24 -7.19 -40.62
CA GLY A 765 -27.36 -6.41 -41.15
C GLY A 765 -27.13 -4.91 -41.01
N ILE A 766 -28.18 -4.12 -41.18
CA ILE A 766 -28.20 -2.65 -41.04
C ILE A 766 -29.03 -2.24 -39.81
N SER A 767 -28.56 -1.32 -38.97
CA SER A 767 -29.34 -0.83 -37.82
C SER A 767 -29.29 0.67 -37.68
N SER A 768 -30.41 1.27 -37.29
CA SER A 768 -30.42 2.51 -36.54
C SER A 768 -30.33 2.19 -35.04
N THR A 769 -29.63 3.03 -34.27
CA THR A 769 -29.83 3.10 -32.81
C THR A 769 -29.55 4.53 -32.31
N PRO A 770 -30.28 5.08 -31.34
CA PRO A 770 -30.06 6.45 -30.86
C PRO A 770 -29.07 6.54 -29.70
N ILE A 771 -28.42 7.69 -29.55
CA ILE A 771 -27.71 8.12 -28.34
C ILE A 771 -28.63 9.02 -27.52
N ILE A 772 -28.76 8.73 -26.22
CA ILE A 772 -29.65 9.44 -25.29
C ILE A 772 -28.86 10.36 -24.36
N PRO A 773 -28.93 11.68 -24.56
CA PRO A 773 -28.80 12.66 -23.48
C PRO A 773 -29.78 13.83 -23.63
N SER A 774 -30.85 13.85 -22.82
CA SER A 774 -31.74 15.00 -22.59
C SER A 774 -32.40 15.67 -23.82
N THR A 775 -33.20 14.88 -24.54
CA THR A 775 -34.54 15.23 -25.06
C THR A 775 -34.81 16.67 -25.55
N ALA A 776 -34.83 16.87 -26.87
CA ALA A 776 -36.03 17.33 -27.61
C ALA A 776 -35.88 16.92 -29.09
N GLY A 777 -36.98 16.52 -29.74
CA GLY A 777 -36.93 15.70 -30.97
C GLY A 777 -36.89 16.46 -32.31
N LEU A 778 -36.31 15.78 -33.31
CA LEU A 778 -36.66 15.87 -34.73
C LEU A 778 -36.37 14.51 -35.41
N VAL A 779 -36.98 14.27 -36.57
CA VAL A 779 -37.07 12.93 -37.22
C VAL A 779 -35.71 12.43 -37.72
N GLY A 780 -35.50 11.10 -37.66
CA GLY A 780 -34.29 10.43 -38.16
C GLY A 780 -33.98 10.72 -39.64
N TRP A 781 -32.68 10.79 -39.95
CA TRP A 781 -32.17 11.23 -41.25
C TRP A 781 -32.47 10.23 -42.38
N LEU A 782 -32.68 10.77 -43.58
CA LEU A 782 -32.85 9.98 -44.80
C LEU A 782 -31.50 9.42 -45.25
N THR A 783 -31.37 8.09 -45.28
CA THR A 783 -30.19 7.39 -45.83
C THR A 783 -30.61 6.61 -47.07
N LYS A 784 -29.91 6.79 -48.20
CA LYS A 784 -30.21 6.09 -49.45
C LYS A 784 -29.57 4.71 -49.54
N PHE A 785 -30.27 3.76 -50.15
CA PHE A 785 -29.79 2.41 -50.45
C PHE A 785 -30.12 2.02 -51.88
N SER A 786 -29.12 1.53 -52.61
CA SER A 786 -29.26 1.01 -53.97
C SER A 786 -28.15 -0.01 -54.29
N ASN A 787 -28.43 -0.95 -55.18
CA ASN A 787 -27.56 -2.06 -55.57
C ASN A 787 -27.02 -2.88 -54.36
N MET A 788 -27.90 -3.15 -53.38
CA MET A 788 -27.56 -3.93 -52.19
C MET A 788 -27.70 -5.43 -52.42
N SER A 789 -26.76 -6.22 -51.90
CA SER A 789 -26.82 -7.70 -51.96
C SER A 789 -26.78 -8.32 -50.56
N PHE A 790 -27.69 -9.25 -50.29
CA PHE A 790 -27.84 -9.92 -48.99
C PHE A 790 -27.73 -11.43 -49.16
N ILE A 791 -26.73 -12.06 -48.54
CA ILE A 791 -26.42 -13.49 -48.70
C ILE A 791 -26.46 -14.18 -47.33
N ASN A 792 -27.37 -15.14 -47.13
CA ASN A 792 -27.59 -15.82 -45.84
C ASN A 792 -27.92 -14.89 -44.65
N VAL A 793 -28.35 -13.65 -44.92
CA VAL A 793 -28.81 -12.69 -43.91
C VAL A 793 -30.30 -12.92 -43.64
N SER A 794 -30.66 -13.24 -42.39
CA SER A 794 -32.05 -13.46 -41.96
C SER A 794 -32.81 -12.15 -41.69
N ILE A 795 -32.13 -11.16 -41.13
CA ILE A 795 -32.67 -9.84 -40.78
C ILE A 795 -31.78 -8.79 -41.47
N ARG A 796 -32.29 -8.18 -42.53
CA ARG A 796 -31.60 -7.14 -43.32
C ARG A 796 -31.42 -5.86 -42.53
N GLY A 797 -32.38 -5.54 -41.66
CA GLY A 797 -32.17 -4.50 -40.67
C GLY A 797 -33.16 -4.45 -39.52
N LYS A 798 -32.84 -3.60 -38.54
CA LYS A 798 -33.60 -3.43 -37.29
C LYS A 798 -33.69 -1.96 -36.88
N PHE A 799 -34.88 -1.52 -36.50
CA PHE A 799 -35.12 -0.23 -35.84
C PHE A 799 -35.34 -0.48 -34.35
N ARG A 800 -34.64 0.23 -33.46
CA ARG A 800 -34.83 0.01 -32.00
C ARG A 800 -35.94 0.85 -31.40
N TRP A 801 -36.42 1.88 -32.12
CA TRP A 801 -37.44 2.82 -31.68
C TRP A 801 -38.33 3.26 -32.83
N GLU A 802 -39.55 3.68 -32.50
CA GLU A 802 -40.36 4.53 -33.38
C GLU A 802 -39.56 5.81 -33.68
N TYR A 803 -39.55 6.29 -34.94
CA TYR A 803 -38.82 7.46 -35.44
C TYR A 803 -37.27 7.41 -35.53
N ASP A 804 -36.63 6.24 -35.30
CA ASP A 804 -35.16 6.08 -35.19
C ASP A 804 -34.35 6.47 -36.47
N ALA A 805 -34.81 6.04 -37.66
CA ALA A 805 -34.22 6.43 -38.96
C ALA A 805 -35.23 6.30 -40.12
N LEU A 806 -34.89 6.88 -41.29
CA LEU A 806 -35.61 6.73 -42.56
C LEU A 806 -34.67 6.19 -43.63
N TYR A 807 -34.99 5.05 -44.25
CA TYR A 807 -34.17 4.46 -45.32
C TYR A 807 -34.90 4.57 -46.66
N HIS A 808 -34.27 5.20 -47.67
CA HIS A 808 -34.79 5.25 -49.04
C HIS A 808 -34.25 4.05 -49.83
N ASP A 809 -35.13 3.10 -50.12
CA ASP A 809 -34.87 1.94 -50.98
C ASP A 809 -35.15 2.37 -52.43
N GLU A 810 -34.12 2.80 -53.16
CA GLU A 810 -34.29 3.41 -54.48
C GLU A 810 -34.71 2.36 -55.53
N ASP A 811 -34.11 1.17 -55.48
CA ASP A 811 -34.29 0.10 -56.48
C ASP A 811 -35.04 -1.15 -55.95
N GLY A 812 -35.34 -1.20 -54.66
CA GLY A 812 -36.02 -2.34 -54.02
C GLY A 812 -35.06 -3.40 -53.46
N THR A 813 -33.74 -3.19 -53.52
CA THR A 813 -32.76 -4.16 -53.03
C THR A 813 -32.77 -4.30 -51.51
N LEU A 814 -33.19 -3.28 -50.75
CA LEU A 814 -33.20 -3.31 -49.29
C LEU A 814 -34.44 -4.01 -48.71
N GLY A 815 -35.64 -3.50 -48.96
CA GLY A 815 -36.91 -3.98 -48.42
C GLY A 815 -37.72 -4.85 -49.39
N GLY A 816 -37.60 -4.60 -50.69
CA GLY A 816 -38.30 -5.34 -51.75
C GLY A 816 -39.20 -4.49 -52.65
N GLN A 817 -39.24 -3.17 -52.47
CA GLN A 817 -40.03 -2.25 -53.30
C GLN A 817 -39.21 -1.03 -53.70
N SER A 818 -39.03 -0.83 -55.01
CA SER A 818 -38.33 0.34 -55.58
C SER A 818 -39.04 1.66 -55.27
N ASP A 819 -38.24 2.73 -55.16
CA ASP A 819 -38.60 4.09 -54.78
C ASP A 819 -39.58 4.15 -53.58
N SER A 820 -39.08 3.73 -52.41
CA SER A 820 -39.89 3.65 -51.20
C SER A 820 -39.10 4.00 -49.92
N ILE A 821 -39.81 4.38 -48.87
CA ILE A 821 -39.24 4.65 -47.55
C ILE A 821 -39.51 3.46 -46.62
N ILE A 822 -38.45 2.90 -46.05
CA ILE A 822 -38.50 1.93 -44.96
C ILE A 822 -38.28 2.66 -43.63
N MET A 823 -39.15 2.41 -42.66
CA MET A 823 -39.14 3.07 -41.36
C MET A 823 -39.77 2.19 -40.26
N ALA A 824 -39.52 2.56 -39.00
CA ALA A 824 -40.25 2.00 -37.86
C ALA A 824 -41.76 2.37 -37.93
N PRO A 825 -42.68 1.45 -37.57
CA PRO A 825 -44.11 1.74 -37.51
C PRO A 825 -44.41 2.84 -36.48
N ASP A 826 -45.18 3.88 -36.85
CA ASP A 826 -45.47 5.04 -35.96
C ASP A 826 -46.97 5.24 -35.62
N GLY A 827 -47.81 4.26 -35.98
CA GLY A 827 -49.26 4.31 -35.76
C GLY A 827 -50.04 5.24 -36.70
N ILE A 828 -49.38 6.14 -37.44
CA ILE A 828 -50.01 7.12 -38.33
C ILE A 828 -49.76 6.77 -39.78
N THR A 829 -48.50 6.60 -40.17
CA THR A 829 -48.10 6.01 -41.46
C THR A 829 -48.64 4.59 -41.62
N ASN A 830 -48.73 3.83 -40.52
CA ASN A 830 -49.42 2.54 -40.40
C ASN A 830 -50.88 2.56 -40.86
N SER A 831 -51.54 3.73 -40.92
CA SER A 831 -52.93 3.85 -41.37
C SER A 831 -53.08 3.99 -42.89
N SER A 832 -51.99 4.16 -43.64
CA SER A 832 -52.02 4.17 -45.10
C SER A 832 -52.15 2.75 -45.66
N SER A 833 -53.16 2.52 -46.51
CA SER A 833 -53.34 1.25 -47.24
C SER A 833 -52.28 0.97 -48.32
N THR A 834 -51.31 1.88 -48.51
CA THR A 834 -50.18 1.70 -49.43
C THR A 834 -48.91 1.16 -48.76
N CYS A 835 -48.79 1.22 -47.43
CA CYS A 835 -47.59 0.77 -46.72
C CYS A 835 -47.71 -0.71 -46.33
N THR A 836 -46.63 -1.46 -46.46
CA THR A 836 -46.56 -2.91 -46.18
C THR A 836 -45.51 -3.22 -45.11
N GLN A 837 -45.69 -4.32 -44.37
CA GLN A 837 -44.66 -4.80 -43.44
C GLN A 837 -43.50 -5.42 -44.23
N VAL A 838 -42.26 -5.11 -43.83
CA VAL A 838 -41.05 -5.65 -44.48
C VAL A 838 -40.66 -6.97 -43.80
N PRO A 839 -40.81 -8.14 -44.47
CA PRO A 839 -40.69 -9.44 -43.81
C PRO A 839 -39.25 -9.79 -43.37
N ASN A 840 -38.25 -9.07 -43.89
CA ASN A 840 -36.83 -9.28 -43.58
C ASN A 840 -36.27 -8.22 -42.61
N PHE A 841 -37.12 -7.53 -41.85
CA PHE A 841 -36.71 -6.51 -40.86
C PHE A 841 -37.35 -6.78 -39.49
N GLU A 842 -36.66 -6.41 -38.41
CA GLU A 842 -37.29 -6.32 -37.09
C GLU A 842 -38.20 -5.10 -37.04
N ASN A 843 -39.53 -5.34 -37.15
CA ASN A 843 -40.60 -4.34 -37.05
C ASN A 843 -40.38 -3.10 -37.93
N ALA A 844 -40.55 -3.24 -39.25
CA ALA A 844 -40.47 -2.13 -40.20
C ALA A 844 -41.64 -2.14 -41.19
N ILE A 845 -42.08 -0.96 -41.60
CA ILE A 845 -42.96 -0.75 -42.74
C ILE A 845 -42.20 -0.13 -43.92
N GLN A 846 -42.63 -0.46 -45.13
CA GLN A 846 -42.17 0.13 -46.39
C GLN A 846 -43.35 0.86 -47.06
N CYS A 847 -43.15 2.14 -47.39
CA CYS A 847 -44.16 3.01 -47.99
C CYS A 847 -43.66 3.50 -49.36
N PRO A 848 -44.32 3.17 -50.48
CA PRO A 848 -43.91 3.63 -51.81
C PRO A 848 -44.08 5.14 -52.01
N LEU A 849 -43.13 5.75 -52.72
CA LEU A 849 -43.12 7.17 -53.05
C LEU A 849 -43.82 7.45 -54.38
N SER A 850 -45.16 7.46 -54.39
CA SER A 850 -45.88 7.96 -55.58
C SER A 850 -45.60 9.45 -55.83
N GLU A 851 -45.29 9.80 -57.07
CA GLU A 851 -44.85 11.15 -57.48
C GLU A 851 -45.78 12.27 -56.95
N GLY A 852 -45.21 13.26 -56.26
CA GLY A 852 -45.93 14.40 -55.70
C GLY A 852 -46.75 14.13 -54.43
N SER A 853 -46.67 12.91 -53.87
CA SER A 853 -47.37 12.52 -52.63
C SER A 853 -46.84 13.24 -51.39
N TRP A 854 -47.67 13.31 -50.36
CA TRP A 854 -47.31 13.83 -49.04
C TRP A 854 -47.11 12.68 -48.04
N LEU A 855 -45.87 12.39 -47.67
CA LEU A 855 -45.60 11.67 -46.42
C LEU A 855 -45.88 12.63 -45.26
N ARG A 856 -46.78 12.24 -44.35
CA ARG A 856 -47.09 13.03 -43.15
C ARG A 856 -46.71 12.27 -41.90
N PHE A 857 -45.96 12.95 -41.03
CA PHE A 857 -45.59 12.48 -39.71
C PHE A 857 -46.20 13.45 -38.69
N SER A 858 -46.84 12.92 -37.64
CA SER A 858 -47.40 13.69 -36.54
C SER A 858 -46.84 13.10 -35.25
N LEU A 859 -46.06 13.89 -34.53
CA LEU A 859 -45.41 13.47 -33.28
C LEU A 859 -46.44 13.39 -32.15
N ARG A 860 -47.17 12.27 -32.09
CA ARG A 860 -48.06 11.97 -30.97
C ARG A 860 -47.25 11.54 -29.75
N ASP A 861 -47.77 11.91 -28.59
CA ASP A 861 -47.35 11.41 -27.28
C ASP A 861 -45.87 11.57 -26.91
N LEU A 862 -45.45 12.83 -26.72
CA LEU A 862 -44.40 13.18 -25.74
C LEU A 862 -44.82 12.86 -24.27
N ARG A 863 -45.63 11.83 -24.02
CA ARG A 863 -46.22 11.51 -22.70
C ARG A 863 -45.24 10.90 -21.69
N GLY A 864 -43.99 10.61 -22.07
CA GLY A 864 -42.92 10.29 -21.13
C GLY A 864 -42.40 11.50 -20.33
N TRP A 865 -42.73 12.73 -20.75
CA TRP A 865 -41.97 13.93 -20.37
C TRP A 865 -42.41 14.63 -19.06
N ASN A 866 -43.09 13.94 -18.14
CA ASN A 866 -43.62 14.57 -16.93
C ASN A 866 -43.75 13.65 -15.69
N GLN A 867 -42.71 12.88 -15.37
CA GLN A 867 -42.59 12.21 -14.05
C GLN A 867 -41.36 12.62 -13.22
N VAL A 868 -40.63 13.67 -13.63
CA VAL A 868 -39.57 14.28 -12.79
C VAL A 868 -39.80 15.80 -12.69
N GLN A 869 -40.62 16.17 -11.69
CA GLN A 869 -40.92 17.51 -11.14
C GLN A 869 -42.04 18.37 -11.76
N ASN A 870 -42.86 18.95 -10.86
CA ASN A 870 -43.94 19.95 -11.00
C ASN A 870 -45.24 19.57 -11.77
N PRO A 871 -46.36 19.30 -11.04
CA PRO A 871 -47.66 18.94 -11.63
C PRO A 871 -48.64 20.14 -11.74
N SER A 872 -48.21 21.33 -12.17
CA SER A 872 -49.02 22.56 -12.04
C SER A 872 -49.07 23.50 -13.26
N THR A 873 -48.81 23.02 -14.47
CA THR A 873 -49.08 23.73 -15.74
C THR A 873 -49.89 22.83 -16.68
N ALA A 874 -50.75 23.44 -17.50
CA ALA A 874 -51.81 22.71 -18.20
C ALA A 874 -51.31 21.88 -19.40
N ASN A 875 -52.01 20.77 -19.67
CA ASN A 875 -51.80 19.97 -20.87
C ASN A 875 -52.06 20.80 -22.15
N THR A 876 -51.01 21.04 -22.92
CA THR A 876 -51.11 21.40 -24.35
C THR A 876 -50.25 20.43 -25.15
N SER A 877 -50.88 19.47 -25.83
CA SER A 877 -50.23 18.68 -26.87
C SER A 877 -49.90 19.61 -28.04
N ILE A 878 -48.61 19.76 -28.36
CA ILE A 878 -48.18 20.46 -29.56
C ILE A 878 -48.09 19.42 -30.68
N ASP A 879 -49.20 19.22 -31.39
CA ASP A 879 -49.22 18.42 -32.62
C ASP A 879 -48.41 19.15 -33.71
N ILE A 880 -47.15 18.77 -33.88
CA ILE A 880 -46.32 19.22 -35.01
C ILE A 880 -46.60 18.30 -36.19
N GLU A 881 -47.40 18.78 -37.15
CA GLU A 881 -47.63 18.09 -38.43
C GLU A 881 -46.51 18.42 -39.41
N ILE A 882 -45.61 17.48 -39.65
CA ILE A 882 -44.56 17.61 -40.66
C ILE A 882 -45.01 16.87 -41.92
N SER A 883 -45.17 17.61 -43.02
CA SER A 883 -45.60 17.10 -44.32
C SER A 883 -44.46 17.24 -45.33
N PHE A 884 -44.04 16.14 -45.95
CA PHE A 884 -42.99 16.10 -46.96
C PHE A 884 -43.58 15.83 -48.35
N ARG A 885 -43.31 16.69 -49.34
CA ARG A 885 -43.71 16.47 -50.73
C ARG A 885 -42.55 15.92 -51.53
N VAL A 886 -42.64 14.67 -51.96
CA VAL A 886 -41.59 14.07 -52.81
C VAL A 886 -41.76 14.53 -54.24
N TYR A 887 -40.73 15.22 -54.75
CA TYR A 887 -40.57 15.54 -56.17
C TYR A 887 -39.56 14.57 -56.75
N VAL A 888 -40.01 13.66 -57.61
CA VAL A 888 -39.12 12.92 -58.51
C VAL A 888 -38.75 13.89 -59.63
N CYS A 889 -37.47 14.23 -59.75
CA CYS A 889 -36.95 15.04 -60.86
C CYS A 889 -36.15 14.14 -61.81
N PRO A 890 -36.68 13.83 -63.02
CA PRO A 890 -35.87 13.23 -64.07
C PRO A 890 -34.66 14.12 -64.40
N CYS A 891 -33.50 13.50 -64.63
CA CYS A 891 -32.21 14.18 -64.63
C CYS A 891 -32.06 15.30 -65.69
N TYR A 892 -31.38 16.39 -65.29
CA TYR A 892 -30.63 17.31 -66.16
C TYR A 892 -31.32 17.87 -67.43
N ASN A 893 -32.05 18.99 -67.28
CA ASN A 893 -31.62 20.31 -67.78
C ASN A 893 -32.73 21.36 -67.68
N CYS A 894 -32.56 22.37 -66.82
CA CYS A 894 -33.35 23.61 -66.85
C CYS A 894 -32.52 24.81 -66.31
N GLY A 895 -31.48 25.19 -67.04
CA GLY A 895 -30.80 26.48 -66.79
C GLY A 895 -31.67 27.65 -67.26
N CYS A 896 -32.17 28.47 -66.35
CA CYS A 896 -32.77 29.77 -66.67
C CYS A 896 -31.68 30.86 -66.63
N PRO A 897 -31.29 31.45 -67.77
CA PRO A 897 -30.23 32.45 -67.81
C PRO A 897 -30.75 33.87 -67.56
N THR A 898 -29.96 34.70 -66.89
CA THR A 898 -30.07 36.17 -66.96
C THR A 898 -28.74 36.76 -67.41
N THR A 899 -28.70 37.22 -68.66
CA THR A 899 -27.63 38.03 -69.31
C THR A 899 -26.24 37.36 -69.45
N THR A 900 -25.53 37.42 -70.60
CA THR A 900 -25.74 38.22 -71.82
C THR A 900 -25.10 37.61 -73.09
N THR A 901 -25.55 38.09 -74.26
CA THR A 901 -24.83 38.17 -75.56
C THR A 901 -24.50 36.92 -76.41
N THR A 902 -25.35 36.73 -77.44
CA THR A 902 -25.01 36.62 -78.90
C THR A 902 -24.38 35.35 -79.52
N THR A 903 -25.22 34.63 -80.31
CA THR A 903 -25.00 34.10 -81.69
C THR A 903 -23.90 33.05 -81.98
N ALA A 904 -24.09 32.02 -82.83
CA ALA A 904 -25.27 31.62 -83.64
C ALA A 904 -25.15 30.18 -84.22
N THR A 905 -26.25 29.72 -84.85
CA THR A 905 -26.33 28.79 -86.01
C THR A 905 -25.96 27.29 -85.87
N THR A 906 -26.99 26.42 -86.03
CA THR A 906 -27.12 25.23 -86.93
C THR A 906 -25.98 24.19 -87.08
N ALA A 907 -26.23 22.87 -87.23
CA ALA A 907 -27.50 22.10 -87.27
C ALA A 907 -27.32 20.55 -87.20
N THR A 908 -28.39 19.86 -86.78
CA THR A 908 -28.90 18.52 -87.20
C THR A 908 -28.03 17.23 -87.19
N THR A 909 -28.65 16.17 -86.60
CA THR A 909 -28.62 14.73 -87.00
C THR A 909 -27.32 13.91 -86.81
N THR A 910 -27.30 12.59 -86.54
CA THR A 910 -28.33 11.50 -86.61
C THR A 910 -27.95 10.28 -85.73
N THR A 911 -28.92 9.43 -85.33
CA THR A 911 -28.96 7.92 -85.16
C THR A 911 -27.69 7.08 -84.86
N GLU A 912 -27.70 5.87 -84.22
CA GLU A 912 -28.64 5.04 -83.42
C GLU A 912 -27.95 3.66 -83.08
N THR A 913 -28.63 2.74 -82.38
CA THR A 913 -28.50 1.24 -82.42
C THR A 913 -27.27 0.46 -81.85
N THR A 914 -27.50 -0.16 -80.66
CA THR A 914 -27.49 -1.63 -80.34
C THR A 914 -26.35 -2.65 -80.66
N ALA A 915 -26.15 -3.58 -79.70
CA ALA A 915 -25.79 -5.02 -79.81
C ALA A 915 -24.30 -5.41 -80.12
N THR A 916 -23.79 -6.67 -80.04
CA THR A 916 -24.44 -8.03 -79.94
C THR A 916 -23.50 -9.15 -79.39
N THR A 917 -24.04 -10.07 -78.56
CA THR A 917 -23.83 -11.56 -78.47
C THR A 917 -22.47 -12.33 -78.38
N THR A 918 -22.49 -13.43 -77.58
CA THR A 918 -21.82 -14.78 -77.74
C THR A 918 -20.28 -14.90 -77.55
N SER A 919 -19.64 -16.04 -77.20
CA SER A 919 -20.00 -17.50 -77.13
C SER A 919 -19.25 -18.21 -75.95
N ALA A 920 -19.73 -19.30 -75.31
CA ALA A 920 -19.53 -20.76 -75.59
C ALA A 920 -18.05 -21.28 -75.51
N THR A 921 -17.67 -22.52 -75.08
CA THR A 921 -18.41 -23.78 -74.82
C THR A 921 -17.61 -24.85 -73.99
N THR A 922 -18.26 -25.50 -72.99
CA THR A 922 -18.23 -26.96 -72.59
C THR A 922 -16.97 -27.84 -72.39
N THR A 923 -16.90 -28.50 -71.19
CA THR A 923 -16.55 -29.95 -70.90
C THR A 923 -15.11 -30.47 -71.21
N THR A 924 -14.48 -31.48 -70.58
CA THR A 924 -14.82 -32.61 -69.63
C THR A 924 -13.49 -33.06 -68.90
N ALA A 925 -13.26 -34.14 -68.10
CA ALA A 925 -13.98 -35.36 -67.65
C ALA A 925 -13.36 -36.03 -66.37
N THR A 926 -13.99 -37.14 -65.94
CA THR A 926 -13.77 -38.18 -64.90
C THR A 926 -12.53 -39.12 -65.11
N THR A 927 -12.07 -40.05 -64.23
CA THR A 927 -12.56 -40.67 -62.95
C THR A 927 -11.41 -41.30 -62.10
N ALA A 928 -11.64 -41.47 -60.78
CA ALA A 928 -11.14 -42.56 -59.87
C ALA A 928 -9.62 -42.68 -59.60
N THR A 929 -9.11 -43.18 -58.47
CA THR A 929 -9.64 -44.01 -57.33
C THR A 929 -8.76 -43.68 -56.07
N THR A 930 -9.00 -43.98 -54.78
CA THR A 930 -9.87 -44.94 -54.03
C THR A 930 -10.09 -44.49 -52.56
N THR A 931 -10.85 -45.29 -51.78
CA THR A 931 -10.90 -45.46 -50.28
C THR A 931 -10.09 -44.50 -49.38
N THR A 932 -10.63 -43.76 -48.40
CA THR A 932 -11.73 -44.00 -47.41
C THR A 932 -11.44 -45.14 -46.39
N GLU A 933 -11.86 -45.14 -45.12
CA GLU A 933 -12.68 -44.18 -44.32
C GLU A 933 -12.54 -44.49 -42.81
N THR A 934 -12.78 -43.52 -41.92
CA THR A 934 -13.61 -43.73 -40.71
C THR A 934 -13.99 -42.41 -40.03
N THR A 935 -15.28 -42.15 -39.92
CA THR A 935 -15.88 -41.03 -39.16
C THR A 935 -16.53 -41.56 -37.87
N ALA A 936 -16.59 -40.72 -36.84
CA ALA A 936 -17.33 -41.01 -35.62
C ALA A 936 -18.78 -40.47 -35.72
N THR A 937 -19.73 -41.15 -35.07
CA THR A 937 -20.82 -40.56 -34.24
C THR A 937 -21.83 -41.61 -33.79
N THR A 938 -22.16 -41.64 -32.49
CA THR A 938 -23.55 -41.60 -31.97
C THR A 938 -23.55 -41.44 -30.44
N THR A 939 -24.70 -41.12 -29.86
CA THR A 939 -24.89 -40.60 -28.49
C THR A 939 -25.65 -41.59 -27.57
N THR A 940 -26.08 -41.11 -26.38
CA THR A 940 -27.17 -41.65 -25.52
C THR A 940 -26.95 -43.02 -24.82
N GLU A 941 -27.43 -43.30 -23.59
CA GLU A 941 -27.90 -42.46 -22.45
C GLU A 941 -28.10 -43.33 -21.16
N THR A 942 -28.59 -42.72 -20.07
CA THR A 942 -29.47 -43.25 -18.99
C THR A 942 -29.08 -44.43 -18.05
N THR A 943 -28.86 -44.04 -16.78
CA THR A 943 -29.50 -44.55 -15.52
C THR A 943 -29.06 -45.80 -14.71
N ALA A 944 -29.06 -45.58 -13.38
CA ALA A 944 -29.55 -46.47 -12.30
C ALA A 944 -28.69 -47.69 -11.84
N THR A 945 -28.64 -48.11 -10.57
CA THR A 945 -29.28 -47.61 -9.31
C THR A 945 -28.56 -48.11 -8.04
N THR A 946 -28.79 -47.44 -6.89
CA THR A 946 -28.69 -47.96 -5.49
C THR A 946 -27.28 -48.35 -4.95
N THR A 947 -26.98 -48.36 -3.63
CA THR A 947 -27.84 -48.36 -2.41
C THR A 947 -27.17 -47.65 -1.21
N THR A 948 -28.00 -47.14 -0.29
CA THR A 948 -27.88 -46.92 1.20
C THR A 948 -26.58 -47.18 1.99
N ALA A 949 -26.37 -46.70 3.23
CA ALA A 949 -26.80 -45.52 4.04
C ALA A 949 -26.52 -45.78 5.55
N THR A 950 -25.93 -44.82 6.28
CA THR A 950 -26.06 -44.50 7.74
C THR A 950 -24.95 -43.47 8.07
N THR A 951 -25.11 -42.29 8.69
CA THR A 951 -25.92 -41.75 9.81
C THR A 951 -25.50 -42.15 11.23
N THR A 952 -24.80 -41.24 11.91
CA THR A 952 -24.87 -41.02 13.38
C THR A 952 -24.73 -39.52 13.67
N THR A 953 -25.48 -38.99 14.64
CA THR A 953 -25.68 -37.53 14.86
C THR A 953 -25.85 -37.15 16.33
N SER A 954 -25.21 -36.05 16.76
CA SER A 954 -25.52 -35.25 17.97
C SER A 954 -24.66 -33.97 17.94
N THR A 955 -25.08 -32.70 18.03
CA THR A 955 -26.23 -31.98 18.64
C THR A 955 -26.23 -31.96 20.18
N VAL A 956 -26.68 -30.89 20.89
CA VAL A 956 -27.49 -29.68 20.50
C VAL A 956 -26.99 -28.38 21.21
N TYR A 957 -27.70 -27.25 21.01
CA TYR A 957 -27.59 -25.92 21.68
C TYR A 957 -26.48 -24.97 21.14
N LEU A 958 -26.55 -23.64 21.32
CA LEU A 958 -27.54 -22.77 22.02
C LEU A 958 -28.50 -22.00 21.07
N PRO A 959 -29.69 -21.54 21.53
CA PRO A 959 -30.69 -20.86 20.68
C PRO A 959 -31.00 -19.41 21.23
N PRO A 960 -32.11 -18.68 20.92
CA PRO A 960 -31.96 -17.35 20.27
C PRO A 960 -32.81 -16.20 20.86
N ILE A 961 -32.68 -14.98 20.32
CA ILE A 961 -33.76 -13.97 20.23
C ILE A 961 -33.69 -13.24 18.86
N GLN A 962 -34.85 -12.95 18.27
CA GLN A 962 -35.11 -12.21 17.02
C GLN A 962 -36.46 -11.43 17.20
N PRO A 963 -36.91 -10.56 16.28
CA PRO A 963 -37.15 -9.13 16.52
C PRO A 963 -38.58 -8.78 17.01
N VAL A 964 -38.88 -7.46 17.08
CA VAL A 964 -40.23 -6.90 17.25
C VAL A 964 -40.41 -5.73 16.26
N ASP A 965 -41.62 -5.58 15.72
CA ASP A 965 -41.93 -4.79 14.52
C ASP A 965 -42.80 -3.51 14.75
N GLU A 966 -42.74 -2.63 13.74
CA GLU A 966 -43.77 -1.71 13.23
C GLU A 966 -44.38 -0.51 14.03
N LEU A 967 -44.05 0.71 13.54
CA LEU A 967 -44.96 1.78 13.03
C LEU A 967 -45.96 2.50 14.00
N PRO A 968 -46.72 3.55 13.57
CA PRO A 968 -46.66 4.40 12.35
C PRO A 968 -46.61 5.94 12.61
N SER A 969 -46.26 6.74 11.59
CA SER A 969 -47.05 7.90 11.06
C SER A 969 -46.23 8.84 10.14
N ASN A 970 -46.90 9.68 9.33
CA ASN A 970 -46.32 10.48 8.23
C ASN A 970 -46.95 11.91 8.21
N PRO A 971 -46.68 12.82 7.24
CA PRO A 971 -45.75 13.94 7.39
C PRO A 971 -46.40 15.35 7.46
N GLN A 972 -45.58 16.35 7.75
CA GLN A 972 -45.84 17.78 7.48
C GLN A 972 -44.62 18.43 6.82
N LEU A 973 -44.84 19.41 5.94
CA LEU A 973 -43.80 19.95 5.04
C LEU A 973 -44.03 21.44 4.78
N VAL A 974 -43.14 22.32 5.27
CA VAL A 974 -42.98 23.72 4.82
C VAL A 974 -41.48 24.08 4.84
N ARG A 975 -41.07 24.97 3.92
CA ARG A 975 -39.70 25.39 3.57
C ARG A 975 -39.46 26.84 4.08
N VAL A 976 -38.25 27.35 4.32
CA VAL A 976 -37.46 28.23 3.41
C VAL A 976 -36.35 28.97 4.21
N HIS A 977 -35.17 29.16 3.59
CA HIS A 977 -34.03 30.04 3.93
C HIS A 977 -33.24 29.77 5.23
N LEU A 978 -31.95 30.13 5.30
CA LEU A 978 -31.10 30.77 4.26
C LEU A 978 -30.49 29.74 3.29
#